data_AF-A0A354A4A0-F1
#
_entry.id   AF-A0A354A4A0-F1
#
_cell.length_a   1.000
_cell.length_b   1.000
_cell.length_c   1.000
_cell.angle_alpha   90.00
_cell.angle_beta   90.00
_cell.angle_gamma   90.00
#
_symmetry.space_group_name_H-M   'P 1'
#
loop_
_entity.id
_entity.type
_entity.pdbx_description
1 polymer ?
#
loop_
_entity_poly.entity_id
_entity_poly.type
_entity_poly.pdbx_seq_one_letter_code
_entity_poly.pdbx_strand_id
1 'polypeptide(L)'
;RRSQQDDIMSAITFAEAGEHETAKAILQEEDYLDESFFIEVQNVIRKGKIPPYVDDSIDKALHALRNTYGKSCRIAVRSSAEKEDLDFSFAGQFETVLNVPAETKKVEKAYKEVLASLYSHGAMSYKELIMPRDKPMMTMSAGCIIMVDALVSGVMYSSDPNDLNNDVVIINASWGLGKTVVDGLVDADHYVVGKRDTYEIIEIKVGKKNLAAVSDKEGGINEIQPPEETQRKQCLNDEQIKHLASQAVLIESYMKKPQDIEWSIDTRGNIFMLQARPLRVVAGTAGEVKDITSSLRKYPVIMENQGKIARRGIGTGKVFILDRIEDLKNFTQGSVLVAKHDSSHFIKIMPKASAIITDIGTPTSHMSNIAREFQVPRIVNTGTGTRVLKHGDEITVDAEDNKIYAGVVRELLRYRATEDFILKESDEFRLLKKILRYVTPLNLIDPLLENFTPEGCKTFHDIIRFIHEKAIAELVDAERYKEALRKNITVKLDVPIPTGIFIIDIGEGLNLKGGLNRAGLDEINSIPFKAIVRGMMHPGVWHSEAVSMKMNDFMSSMLKMPDVSQMNYLGDNVAVISREYTNLSLRFGYHFNMMDCYCSENVRDNHVYFRFVGGATDLTKRSRRAELLGAILKEYNMRTNIKGDLIIARTDNITRTEMEELLDHLGRLIAYTRQLDALLDSDGIVTHYVNNFLEGNYSLE
;
A
#
# COMPACT_ATOMS: atom_id res chain seq x y z
N ARG A 1 18.34 27.73 10.74
CA ARG A 1 19.33 28.56 11.51
C ARG A 1 18.65 29.31 12.65
N ARG A 2 17.68 30.21 12.39
CA ARG A 2 16.86 30.84 13.46
C ARG A 2 16.11 29.82 14.35
N SER A 3 15.54 28.76 13.76
CA SER A 3 14.83 27.74 14.55
C SER A 3 15.73 26.94 15.50
N GLN A 4 16.96 26.61 15.09
CA GLN A 4 17.95 25.96 15.95
C GLN A 4 18.33 26.84 17.15
N GLN A 5 18.48 28.15 16.95
CA GLN A 5 18.66 29.11 18.04
C GLN A 5 17.44 29.13 18.97
N ASP A 6 16.23 29.19 18.44
CA ASP A 6 14.99 29.21 19.23
C ASP A 6 14.80 27.92 20.05
N ASP A 7 15.18 26.76 19.53
CA ASP A 7 15.13 25.47 20.22
C ASP A 7 16.16 25.36 21.36
N ILE A 8 17.39 25.85 21.14
CA ILE A 8 18.42 25.86 22.17
C ILE A 8 18.03 26.88 23.26
N MET A 9 17.46 28.02 22.88
CA MET A 9 16.87 29.00 23.80
C MET A 9 15.72 28.42 24.65
N SER A 10 14.91 27.52 24.06
CA SER A 10 13.88 26.74 24.76
C SER A 10 14.47 25.74 25.78
N ALA A 11 15.64 25.18 25.51
CA ALA A 11 16.33 24.28 26.44
C ALA A 11 17.14 25.02 27.52
N ILE A 12 17.47 26.29 27.28
CA ILE A 12 18.11 27.20 28.23
C ILE A 12 17.08 27.85 29.18
N THR A 13 15.78 27.77 28.88
CA THR A 13 14.70 28.35 29.72
C THR A 13 14.58 27.71 31.12
N PHE A 14 15.53 26.85 31.50
CA PHE A 14 15.69 26.20 32.80
C PHE A 14 16.67 26.92 33.76
N ALA A 15 17.14 28.13 33.43
CA ALA A 15 18.04 28.90 34.30
C ALA A 15 17.51 30.31 34.63
N GLU A 16 17.71 30.75 35.88
CA GLU A 16 17.40 32.11 36.34
C GLU A 16 18.16 33.16 35.49
N ALA A 17 17.60 34.38 35.43
CA ALA A 17 17.90 35.45 34.48
C ALA A 17 19.38 35.82 34.21
N GLY A 18 20.34 35.37 35.02
CA GLY A 18 21.78 35.61 34.82
C GLY A 18 22.46 34.64 33.84
N GLU A 19 22.08 33.35 33.82
CA GLU A 19 22.70 32.36 32.90
C GLU A 19 22.09 32.42 31.49
N HIS A 20 20.91 33.04 31.39
CA HIS A 20 20.14 33.22 30.15
C HIS A 20 20.76 34.26 29.20
N GLU A 21 21.53 35.21 29.72
CA GLU A 21 22.32 36.16 28.90
C GLU A 21 23.63 35.54 28.41
N THR A 22 24.29 34.74 29.24
CA THR A 22 25.53 34.04 28.86
C THR A 22 25.27 33.04 27.73
N ALA A 23 24.22 32.23 27.86
CA ALA A 23 23.86 31.26 26.83
C ALA A 23 23.33 31.93 25.53
N LYS A 24 22.70 33.11 25.63
CA LYS A 24 22.38 33.97 24.47
C LYS A 24 23.63 34.51 23.77
N ALA A 25 24.64 34.91 24.53
CA ALA A 25 25.88 35.45 23.98
C ALA A 25 26.68 34.37 23.24
N ILE A 26 26.75 33.15 23.79
CA ILE A 26 27.40 31.98 23.17
C ILE A 26 26.70 31.58 21.85
N LEU A 27 25.39 31.77 21.76
CA LEU A 27 24.59 31.48 20.56
C LEU A 27 24.72 32.52 19.43
N GLN A 28 25.34 33.68 19.69
CA GLN A 28 25.46 34.79 18.72
C GLN A 28 26.81 34.83 17.98
N GLU A 29 27.82 34.08 18.40
CA GLU A 29 29.08 33.96 17.66
C GLU A 29 28.91 32.98 16.49
N GLU A 30 28.57 33.56 15.34
CA GLU A 30 28.35 32.87 14.06
C GLU A 30 29.67 32.45 13.40
N ASP A 31 30.04 31.16 13.48
CA ASP A 31 30.52 30.33 12.36
C ASP A 31 31.15 29.03 12.92
N TYR A 32 30.56 27.88 12.56
CA TYR A 32 30.85 26.51 13.00
C TYR A 32 30.34 26.12 14.41
N LEU A 33 29.34 25.23 14.46
CA LEU A 33 28.96 24.47 15.66
C LEU A 33 30.09 23.47 15.96
N ASP A 34 31.15 23.93 16.61
CA ASP A 34 32.26 23.09 17.05
C ASP A 34 31.89 22.28 18.32
N GLU A 35 32.61 21.19 18.58
CA GLU A 35 32.41 20.30 19.74
C GLU A 35 32.40 21.08 21.07
N SER A 36 33.17 22.16 21.14
CA SER A 36 33.25 23.11 22.25
C SER A 36 31.91 23.75 22.62
N PHE A 37 31.08 24.13 21.64
CA PHE A 37 29.76 24.72 21.87
C PHE A 37 28.80 23.72 22.53
N PHE A 38 28.80 22.47 22.07
CA PHE A 38 27.92 21.44 22.62
C PHE A 38 28.29 21.09 24.06
N ILE A 39 29.59 21.03 24.37
CA ILE A 39 30.08 20.84 25.74
C ILE A 39 29.58 21.96 26.66
N GLU A 40 29.55 23.20 26.18
CA GLU A 40 29.07 24.33 26.96
C GLU A 40 27.57 24.24 27.26
N VAL A 41 26.75 23.89 26.26
CA VAL A 41 25.31 23.66 26.46
C VAL A 41 25.06 22.54 27.48
N GLN A 42 25.80 21.44 27.40
CA GLN A 42 25.70 20.36 28.39
C GLN A 42 26.04 20.84 29.80
N ASN A 43 27.05 21.71 29.95
CA ASN A 43 27.44 22.26 31.24
C ASN A 43 26.38 23.21 31.82
N VAL A 44 25.72 24.00 30.97
CA VAL A 44 24.57 24.83 31.38
C VAL A 44 23.45 23.93 31.91
N ILE A 45 23.10 22.85 31.21
CA ILE A 45 22.06 21.92 31.66
C ILE A 45 22.43 21.26 33.00
N ARG A 46 23.69 20.83 33.16
CA ARG A 46 24.18 20.21 34.42
C ARG A 46 24.12 21.17 35.61
N LYS A 47 24.38 22.47 35.38
CA LYS A 47 24.35 23.51 36.43
C LYS A 47 22.96 24.09 36.68
N GLY A 48 22.07 24.06 35.69
CA GLY A 48 20.72 24.61 35.75
C GLY A 48 19.89 24.06 36.91
N LYS A 49 18.90 24.83 37.36
CA LYS A 49 18.04 24.43 38.49
C LYS A 49 16.86 23.59 37.99
N ILE A 50 16.53 22.52 38.71
CA ILE A 50 15.34 21.73 38.40
C ILE A 50 14.10 22.53 38.85
N PRO A 51 13.06 22.65 38.02
CA PRO A 51 11.85 23.35 38.42
C PRO A 51 11.21 22.74 39.68
N PRO A 52 10.66 23.54 40.61
CA PRO A 52 10.12 23.03 41.87
C PRO A 52 9.08 21.92 41.70
N TYR A 53 8.24 22.00 40.67
CA TYR A 53 7.22 20.98 40.41
C TYR A 53 7.81 19.63 39.99
N VAL A 54 8.97 19.63 39.33
CA VAL A 54 9.68 18.40 38.95
C VAL A 54 10.39 17.81 40.17
N ASP A 55 11.05 18.65 40.97
CA ASP A 55 11.71 18.24 42.22
C ASP A 55 10.70 17.58 43.18
N ASP A 56 9.55 18.22 43.42
CA ASP A 56 8.45 17.67 44.21
C ASP A 56 7.94 16.32 43.67
N SER A 57 7.92 16.16 42.35
CA SER A 57 7.46 14.93 41.70
C SER A 57 8.48 13.80 41.83
N ILE A 58 9.77 14.11 41.69
CA ILE A 58 10.88 13.18 41.94
C ILE A 58 10.82 12.71 43.38
N ASP A 59 10.68 13.62 44.34
CA ASP A 59 10.61 13.28 45.77
C ASP A 59 9.45 12.34 46.10
N LYS A 60 8.25 12.62 45.57
CA LYS A 60 7.08 11.75 45.75
C LYS A 60 7.32 10.35 45.17
N ALA A 61 7.89 10.27 43.97
CA ALA A 61 8.18 9.00 43.32
C ALA A 61 9.24 8.19 44.10
N LEU A 62 10.31 8.84 44.55
CA LEU A 62 11.36 8.20 45.37
C LEU A 62 10.82 7.72 46.71
N HIS A 63 9.92 8.49 47.33
CA HIS A 63 9.26 8.05 48.56
C HIS A 63 8.46 6.75 48.36
N ALA A 64 7.67 6.67 47.28
CA ALA A 64 6.92 5.47 46.93
C ALA A 64 7.84 4.26 46.66
N LEU A 65 8.95 4.47 45.91
CA LEU A 65 9.93 3.43 45.64
C LEU A 65 10.61 2.93 46.92
N ARG A 66 11.03 3.84 47.81
CA ARG A 66 11.66 3.47 49.09
C ARG A 66 10.72 2.74 50.03
N ASN A 67 9.43 3.07 50.02
CA ASN A 67 8.42 2.36 50.82
C ASN A 67 8.21 0.93 50.32
N THR A 68 8.34 0.72 49.01
CA THR A 68 8.12 -0.60 48.37
C THR A 68 9.36 -1.48 48.42
N TYR A 69 10.54 -0.91 48.12
CA TYR A 69 11.80 -1.65 47.92
C TYR A 69 12.86 -1.40 49.00
N GLY A 70 12.54 -0.60 50.02
CA GLY A 70 13.44 -0.25 51.12
C GLY A 70 14.23 1.03 50.87
N LYS A 71 14.74 1.63 51.95
CA LYS A 71 15.46 2.93 51.91
C LYS A 71 16.78 2.90 51.16
N SER A 72 17.41 1.73 51.06
CA SER A 72 18.69 1.51 50.37
C SER A 72 18.51 1.11 48.90
N CYS A 73 17.30 1.23 48.34
CA CYS A 73 17.07 0.88 46.95
C CYS A 73 17.87 1.75 45.98
N ARG A 74 18.17 1.19 44.82
CA ARG A 74 18.96 1.79 43.76
C ARG A 74 18.14 1.82 42.49
N ILE A 75 18.33 2.84 41.65
CA ILE A 75 17.60 3.00 40.39
C ILE A 75 18.56 3.18 39.21
N ALA A 76 18.13 2.79 38.02
CA ALA A 76 18.68 3.21 36.75
C ALA A 76 17.89 4.43 36.27
N VAL A 77 18.61 5.47 35.82
CA VAL A 77 18.02 6.63 35.15
C VAL A 77 18.41 6.53 33.69
N ARG A 78 17.47 6.10 32.84
CA ARG A 78 17.67 5.83 31.42
C ARG A 78 17.13 6.98 30.56
N SER A 79 17.82 7.28 29.47
CA SER A 79 17.28 8.12 28.40
C SER A 79 16.08 7.45 27.73
N SER A 80 15.12 8.27 27.32
CA SER A 80 13.93 7.88 26.57
C SER A 80 13.46 9.07 25.73
N ALA A 81 14.30 9.53 24.81
CA ALA A 81 14.01 10.68 23.96
C ALA A 81 12.83 10.40 23.01
N GLU A 82 12.07 11.45 22.73
CA GLU A 82 11.09 11.47 21.65
C GLU A 82 11.84 11.14 20.35
N LYS A 83 11.54 9.98 19.77
CA LYS A 83 12.20 9.39 18.58
C LYS A 83 13.50 8.61 18.83
N GLU A 84 13.90 8.35 20.08
CA GLU A 84 15.07 7.51 20.39
C GLU A 84 14.97 6.10 19.78
N ASP A 85 13.77 5.52 19.85
CA ASP A 85 13.45 4.19 19.31
C ASP A 85 12.85 4.24 17.88
N LEU A 86 12.80 5.41 17.23
CA LEU A 86 12.48 5.51 15.80
C LEU A 86 13.71 5.15 14.95
N ASP A 87 13.49 4.84 13.67
CA ASP A 87 14.42 4.10 12.83
C ASP A 87 15.82 4.71 12.58
N PHE A 88 16.02 5.97 12.93
CA PHE A 88 17.35 6.53 13.19
C PHE A 88 17.62 6.50 14.71
N SER A 89 18.06 5.36 15.27
CA SER A 89 18.27 5.31 16.72
C SER A 89 19.49 6.10 17.08
N PHE A 90 19.31 6.94 18.07
CA PHE A 90 20.38 7.41 18.95
C PHE A 90 20.86 6.29 19.90
N ALA A 91 20.74 5.02 19.50
CA ALA A 91 21.05 3.88 20.34
C ALA A 91 22.49 3.96 20.82
N GLY A 92 22.67 3.98 22.14
CA GLY A 92 23.98 4.14 22.77
C GLY A 92 24.61 5.54 22.63
N GLN A 93 23.89 6.52 22.06
CA GLN A 93 24.34 7.92 21.94
C GLN A 93 23.90 8.77 23.13
N PHE A 94 22.85 8.35 23.83
CA PHE A 94 22.35 9.01 25.03
C PHE A 94 22.80 8.28 26.29
N GLU A 95 22.89 9.05 27.37
CA GLU A 95 23.44 8.55 28.62
C GLU A 95 22.40 7.74 29.39
N THR A 96 22.90 6.71 30.07
CA THR A 96 22.16 5.94 31.06
C THR A 96 23.00 5.87 32.32
N VAL A 97 22.44 6.35 33.44
CA VAL A 97 23.13 6.32 34.74
C VAL A 97 22.61 5.15 35.55
N LEU A 98 23.45 4.14 35.75
CA LEU A 98 23.12 2.92 36.50
C LEU A 98 23.48 3.06 37.99
N ASN A 99 22.81 2.25 38.82
CA ASN A 99 23.08 2.13 40.26
C ASN A 99 23.08 3.48 41.00
N VAL A 100 22.08 4.31 40.73
CA VAL A 100 21.89 5.60 41.40
C VAL A 100 21.21 5.35 42.75
N PRO A 101 21.79 5.80 43.88
CA PRO A 101 21.06 5.86 45.15
C PRO A 101 19.71 6.55 44.96
N ALA A 102 18.63 5.97 45.47
CA ALA A 102 17.30 6.55 45.36
C ALA A 102 17.14 7.81 46.25
N GLU A 103 18.10 8.74 46.23
CA GLU A 103 18.19 10.01 46.93
C GLU A 103 18.00 11.15 45.96
N THR A 104 17.14 12.10 46.32
CA THR A 104 16.72 13.23 45.49
C THR A 104 17.88 13.88 44.76
N LYS A 105 18.90 14.36 45.51
CA LYS A 105 20.06 15.05 44.91
C LYS A 105 20.88 14.17 43.96
N LYS A 106 20.94 12.86 44.20
CA LYS A 106 21.65 11.91 43.32
C LYS A 106 20.85 11.64 42.05
N VAL A 107 19.53 11.49 42.17
CA VAL A 107 18.62 11.27 41.05
C VAL A 107 18.47 12.53 40.20
N GLU A 108 18.37 13.71 40.81
CA GLU A 108 18.42 15.00 40.11
C GLU A 108 19.70 15.16 39.30
N LYS A 109 20.85 14.80 39.87
CA LYS A 109 22.13 14.82 39.15
C LYS A 109 22.10 13.88 37.95
N ALA A 110 21.64 12.64 38.14
CA ALA A 110 21.52 11.66 37.06
C ALA A 110 20.53 12.11 35.97
N TYR A 111 19.40 12.70 36.37
CA TYR A 111 18.40 13.28 35.47
C TYR A 111 19.00 14.37 34.57
N LYS A 112 19.76 15.30 35.16
CA LYS A 112 20.45 16.34 34.37
C LYS A 112 21.48 15.77 33.42
N GLU A 113 22.17 14.69 33.80
CA GLU A 113 23.13 14.02 32.91
C GLU A 113 22.44 13.40 31.70
N VAL A 114 21.30 12.74 31.91
CA VAL A 114 20.46 12.20 30.83
C VAL A 114 19.96 13.32 29.91
N LEU A 115 19.49 14.44 30.45
CA LEU A 115 19.09 15.60 29.64
C LEU A 115 20.25 16.20 28.85
N ALA A 116 21.41 16.37 29.48
CA ALA A 116 22.60 16.90 28.82
C ALA A 116 23.07 16.00 27.68
N SER A 117 22.87 14.68 27.76
CA SER A 117 23.26 13.75 26.70
C SER A 117 22.56 14.00 25.36
N LEU A 118 21.40 14.67 25.35
CA LEU A 118 20.72 15.10 24.12
C LEU A 118 21.59 16.00 23.23
N TYR A 119 22.52 16.72 23.85
CA TYR A 119 23.44 17.67 23.22
C TYR A 119 24.86 17.10 23.08
N SER A 120 25.05 15.79 23.18
CA SER A 120 26.37 15.21 22.88
C SER A 120 26.75 15.45 21.42
N HIS A 121 28.05 15.56 21.14
CA HIS A 121 28.52 15.74 19.76
C HIS A 121 28.00 14.66 18.81
N GLY A 122 27.99 13.40 19.28
CA GLY A 122 27.44 12.26 18.55
C GLY A 122 25.94 12.39 18.26
N ALA A 123 25.14 12.76 19.25
CA ALA A 123 23.70 13.00 19.05
C ALA A 123 23.45 14.19 18.09
N MET A 124 24.21 15.27 18.21
CA MET A 124 23.99 16.45 17.37
C MET A 124 24.42 16.26 15.92
N SER A 125 25.57 15.62 15.70
CA SER A 125 26.00 15.19 14.38
C SER A 125 25.00 14.23 13.72
N TYR A 126 24.47 13.29 14.49
CA TYR A 126 23.47 12.35 13.99
C TYR A 126 22.14 13.03 13.66
N LYS A 127 21.69 13.98 14.48
CA LYS A 127 20.50 14.82 14.20
C LYS A 127 20.66 15.58 12.88
N GLU A 128 21.81 16.22 12.64
CA GLU A 128 22.04 16.98 11.40
C GLU A 128 22.00 16.11 10.14
N LEU A 129 22.40 14.83 10.26
CA LEU A 129 22.41 13.88 9.16
C LEU A 129 20.99 13.41 8.78
N ILE A 130 20.10 13.27 9.76
CA ILE A 130 18.80 12.58 9.61
C ILE A 130 17.59 13.53 9.66
N MET A 131 17.74 14.72 10.25
CA MET A 131 16.63 15.68 10.43
C MET A 131 16.89 16.97 9.66
N PRO A 132 15.86 17.53 8.98
CA PRO A 132 15.95 18.86 8.39
C PRO A 132 16.30 19.91 9.46
N ARG A 133 17.19 20.85 9.13
CA ARG A 133 17.70 21.89 10.06
C ARG A 133 16.61 22.79 10.68
N ASP A 134 15.40 22.75 10.13
CA ASP A 134 14.30 23.63 10.48
C ASP A 134 13.33 23.00 11.50
N LYS A 135 13.55 21.75 11.91
CA LYS A 135 12.70 21.05 12.89
C LYS A 135 13.16 21.27 14.34
N PRO A 136 12.19 21.33 15.30
CA PRO A 136 12.46 21.53 16.71
C PRO A 136 13.38 20.45 17.32
N MET A 137 14.05 20.77 18.43
CA MET A 137 14.81 19.77 19.19
C MET A 137 13.90 18.65 19.70
N MET A 138 14.42 17.42 19.75
CA MET A 138 13.70 16.30 20.37
C MET A 138 13.54 16.56 21.87
N THR A 139 12.42 16.13 22.43
CA THR A 139 12.23 16.16 23.89
C THR A 139 12.85 14.92 24.53
N MET A 140 13.50 15.06 25.69
CA MET A 140 14.08 13.94 26.44
C MET A 140 13.19 13.58 27.63
N SER A 141 12.82 12.30 27.76
CA SER A 141 12.27 11.74 28.99
C SER A 141 13.34 10.92 29.72
N ALA A 142 13.27 10.86 31.05
CA ALA A 142 14.18 10.07 31.86
C ALA A 142 13.43 8.96 32.60
N GLY A 143 13.61 7.71 32.18
CA GLY A 143 13.02 6.53 32.80
C GLY A 143 13.75 6.16 34.09
N CYS A 144 13.07 6.26 35.23
CA CYS A 144 13.62 5.87 36.54
C CYS A 144 13.12 4.47 36.92
N ILE A 145 13.99 3.47 36.80
CA ILE A 145 13.64 2.04 36.94
C ILE A 145 14.42 1.44 38.13
N ILE A 146 13.80 0.56 38.92
CA ILE A 146 14.49 -0.14 40.01
C ILE A 146 15.66 -0.99 39.46
N MET A 147 16.82 -0.93 40.11
CA MET A 147 17.98 -1.74 39.71
C MET A 147 17.75 -3.22 40.06
N VAL A 148 18.14 -4.08 39.14
CA VAL A 148 18.24 -5.52 39.37
C VAL A 148 19.64 -5.85 39.90
N ASP A 149 19.71 -6.64 40.96
CA ASP A 149 20.96 -7.20 41.49
C ASP A 149 21.44 -8.35 40.58
N ALA A 150 21.95 -7.98 39.41
CA ALA A 150 22.19 -8.89 38.29
C ALA A 150 23.38 -9.85 38.58
N LEU A 151 23.10 -11.15 38.56
CA LEU A 151 24.11 -12.19 38.51
C LEU A 151 24.55 -12.47 37.07
N VAL A 152 23.58 -12.52 36.16
CA VAL A 152 23.76 -12.72 34.72
C VAL A 152 22.85 -11.75 34.00
N SER A 153 23.30 -11.18 32.89
CA SER A 153 22.45 -10.35 32.05
C SER A 153 22.88 -10.43 30.60
N GLY A 154 22.07 -9.89 29.72
CA GLY A 154 22.33 -10.02 28.31
C GLY A 154 21.29 -9.36 27.43
N VAL A 155 21.45 -9.64 26.15
CA VAL A 155 20.55 -9.23 25.09
C VAL A 155 20.03 -10.47 24.38
N MET A 156 18.79 -10.44 23.95
CA MET A 156 18.22 -11.49 23.10
C MET A 156 17.46 -10.90 21.93
N TYR A 157 17.61 -11.55 20.78
CA TYR A 157 16.91 -11.20 19.56
C TYR A 157 15.83 -12.25 19.33
N SER A 158 14.58 -11.79 19.20
CA SER A 158 13.47 -12.69 18.99
C SER A 158 13.50 -13.34 17.60
N SER A 159 14.26 -12.81 16.65
CA SER A 159 14.61 -13.44 15.37
C SER A 159 16.10 -13.23 15.08
N ASP A 160 16.68 -14.00 14.17
CA ASP A 160 18.06 -13.76 13.73
C ASP A 160 18.17 -12.37 13.05
N PRO A 161 18.99 -11.43 13.56
CA PRO A 161 19.16 -10.11 12.96
C PRO A 161 19.82 -10.16 11.57
N ASN A 162 20.45 -11.28 11.18
CA ASN A 162 21.05 -11.48 9.85
C ASN A 162 20.13 -12.22 8.87
N ASP A 163 19.14 -12.96 9.37
CA ASP A 163 18.15 -13.69 8.56
C ASP A 163 16.79 -13.77 9.27
N LEU A 164 15.93 -12.79 9.01
CA LEU A 164 14.60 -12.73 9.62
C LEU A 164 13.67 -13.91 9.26
N ASN A 165 14.00 -14.70 8.24
CA ASN A 165 13.20 -15.89 7.89
C ASN A 165 13.58 -17.11 8.73
N ASN A 166 14.62 -17.00 9.56
CA ASN A 166 15.05 -18.06 10.44
C ASN A 166 14.20 -18.06 11.72
N ASP A 167 13.51 -19.17 11.99
CA ASP A 167 12.61 -19.37 13.13
C ASP A 167 13.40 -19.67 14.43
N VAL A 168 14.33 -18.79 14.78
CA VAL A 168 15.21 -18.94 15.95
C VAL A 168 15.21 -17.69 16.84
N VAL A 169 15.49 -17.89 18.12
CA VAL A 169 15.83 -16.84 19.09
C VAL A 169 17.33 -16.92 19.35
N ILE A 170 18.00 -15.77 19.33
CA ILE A 170 19.42 -15.66 19.69
C ILE A 170 19.52 -15.01 21.06
N ILE A 171 20.29 -15.61 21.96
CA ILE A 171 20.52 -15.09 23.31
C ILE A 171 22.02 -14.92 23.52
N ASN A 172 22.45 -13.72 23.88
CA ASN A 172 23.82 -13.44 24.32
C ASN A 172 23.83 -13.10 25.81
N ALA A 173 24.74 -13.69 26.58
CA ALA A 173 24.74 -13.55 28.04
C ALA A 173 26.15 -13.42 28.63
N SER A 174 26.29 -12.59 29.68
CA SER A 174 27.52 -12.44 30.45
C SER A 174 27.24 -12.24 31.95
N TRP A 175 28.30 -12.31 32.75
CA TRP A 175 28.25 -12.13 34.20
C TRP A 175 28.02 -10.65 34.57
N GLY A 176 27.24 -10.42 35.64
CA GLY A 176 26.97 -9.07 36.17
C GLY A 176 25.92 -8.31 35.37
N LEU A 177 26.07 -6.98 35.32
CA LEU A 177 25.20 -6.02 34.62
C LEU A 177 25.42 -6.03 33.10
N GLY A 178 24.34 -5.73 32.35
CA GLY A 178 24.28 -5.94 30.90
C GLY A 178 25.18 -5.03 30.08
N LYS A 179 25.75 -3.99 30.70
CA LYS A 179 26.60 -2.99 30.04
C LYS A 179 27.73 -3.61 29.22
N THR A 180 28.41 -4.63 29.75
CA THR A 180 29.54 -5.26 29.04
C THR A 180 29.13 -5.97 27.75
N VAL A 181 27.92 -6.51 27.69
CA VAL A 181 27.37 -7.17 26.50
C VAL A 181 26.86 -6.14 25.50
N VAL A 182 26.14 -5.12 25.99
CA VAL A 182 25.58 -4.05 25.15
C VAL A 182 26.70 -3.23 24.48
N ASP A 183 27.78 -2.94 25.20
CA ASP A 183 28.94 -2.19 24.70
C ASP A 183 29.92 -3.08 23.89
N GLY A 184 29.67 -4.39 23.78
CA GLY A 184 30.51 -5.32 23.01
C GLY A 184 31.91 -5.56 23.60
N LEU A 185 32.09 -5.34 24.91
CA LEU A 185 33.40 -5.40 25.58
C LEU A 185 33.83 -6.82 25.96
N VAL A 186 32.93 -7.81 25.83
CA VAL A 186 33.14 -9.17 26.31
C VAL A 186 32.72 -10.22 25.27
N ASP A 187 33.47 -11.31 25.19
CA ASP A 187 33.10 -12.53 24.45
C ASP A 187 32.04 -13.28 25.26
N ALA A 188 30.78 -12.89 25.07
CA ALA A 188 29.60 -13.42 25.76
C ALA A 188 29.28 -14.86 25.35
N ASP A 189 28.51 -15.57 26.19
CA ASP A 189 27.92 -16.84 25.76
C ASP A 189 26.84 -16.59 24.72
N HIS A 190 26.83 -17.40 23.66
CA HIS A 190 25.91 -17.32 22.55
C HIS A 190 25.07 -18.59 22.47
N TYR A 191 23.74 -18.43 22.46
CA TYR A 191 22.78 -19.53 22.39
C TYR A 191 21.82 -19.29 21.22
N VAL A 192 21.57 -20.34 20.43
CA VAL A 192 20.56 -20.34 19.36
C VAL A 192 19.48 -21.35 19.74
N VAL A 193 18.24 -20.88 19.80
CA VAL A 193 17.09 -21.66 20.27
C VAL A 193 15.99 -21.65 19.22
N GLY A 194 15.43 -22.81 18.89
CA GLY A 194 14.30 -22.89 17.96
C GLY A 194 13.02 -22.27 18.54
N LYS A 195 12.23 -21.58 17.71
CA LYS A 195 10.93 -21.00 18.15
C LYS A 195 9.82 -22.04 18.32
N ARG A 196 9.96 -23.22 17.71
CA ARG A 196 8.92 -24.27 17.64
C ARG A 196 9.15 -25.34 18.69
N ASP A 197 8.08 -26.06 19.04
CA ASP A 197 8.01 -27.27 19.87
C ASP A 197 9.15 -27.42 20.89
N THR A 198 8.90 -26.96 22.13
CA THR A 198 9.76 -27.12 23.33
C THR A 198 11.01 -26.23 23.46
N TYR A 199 11.22 -25.29 22.54
CA TYR A 199 12.38 -24.38 22.56
C TYR A 199 13.71 -25.15 22.56
N GLU A 200 13.88 -26.03 21.57
CA GLU A 200 15.10 -26.83 21.43
C GLU A 200 16.33 -25.93 21.29
N ILE A 201 17.39 -26.24 22.05
CA ILE A 201 18.67 -25.52 21.99
C ILE A 201 19.46 -26.10 20.82
N ILE A 202 19.63 -25.29 19.77
CA ILE A 202 20.28 -25.68 18.51
C ILE A 202 21.80 -25.55 18.64
N GLU A 203 22.27 -24.46 19.27
CA GLU A 203 23.69 -24.17 19.41
C GLU A 203 23.97 -23.55 20.78
N ILE A 204 25.09 -23.97 21.38
CA ILE A 204 25.69 -23.35 22.56
C ILE A 204 27.16 -23.06 22.24
N LYS A 205 27.54 -21.79 22.32
CA LYS A 205 28.93 -21.35 22.20
C LYS A 205 29.31 -20.53 23.43
N VAL A 206 30.19 -21.09 24.26
CA VAL A 206 30.63 -20.46 25.50
C VAL A 206 31.79 -19.50 25.21
N GLY A 207 31.58 -18.23 25.52
CA GLY A 207 32.57 -17.16 25.34
C GLY A 207 33.47 -16.98 26.57
N LYS A 208 34.64 -16.35 26.36
CA LYS A 208 35.57 -16.02 27.44
C LYS A 208 35.16 -14.69 28.12
N LYS A 209 34.31 -14.80 29.14
CA LYS A 209 33.76 -13.68 29.91
C LYS A 209 34.76 -13.12 30.93
N ASN A 210 35.81 -12.46 30.44
CA ASN A 210 36.93 -11.92 31.24
C ASN A 210 36.65 -10.57 31.92
N LEU A 211 35.50 -9.95 31.65
CA LEU A 211 35.10 -8.67 32.23
C LEU A 211 33.63 -8.74 32.65
N ALA A 212 33.29 -8.17 33.80
CA ALA A 212 31.92 -8.03 34.28
C ALA A 212 31.70 -6.65 34.91
N ALA A 213 30.55 -6.02 34.63
CA ALA A 213 30.14 -4.80 35.30
C ALA A 213 29.32 -5.13 36.55
N VAL A 214 29.65 -4.52 37.68
CA VAL A 214 28.96 -4.74 38.97
C VAL A 214 28.60 -3.41 39.63
N SER A 215 27.53 -3.43 40.42
CA SER A 215 27.10 -2.26 41.19
C SER A 215 28.09 -1.93 42.32
N ASP A 216 28.55 -0.68 42.39
CA ASP A 216 29.35 -0.19 43.52
C ASP A 216 28.47 0.11 44.75
N LYS A 217 29.05 -0.03 45.96
CA LYS A 217 28.34 0.24 47.21
C LYS A 217 28.01 1.72 47.40
N GLU A 218 28.84 2.64 46.93
CA GLU A 218 28.64 4.09 47.01
C GLU A 218 27.79 4.66 45.86
N GLY A 219 27.48 3.83 44.86
CA GLY A 219 26.70 4.17 43.67
C GLY A 219 27.55 4.18 42.40
N GLY A 220 26.91 3.99 41.26
CA GLY A 220 27.61 3.78 39.98
C GLY A 220 28.08 2.33 39.78
N ILE A 221 28.91 2.11 38.78
CA ILE A 221 29.34 0.78 38.36
C ILE A 221 30.86 0.66 38.39
N ASN A 222 31.34 -0.55 38.69
CA ASN A 222 32.74 -0.93 38.53
C ASN A 222 32.86 -2.07 37.54
N GLU A 223 33.97 -2.09 36.82
CA GLU A 223 34.37 -3.24 36.02
C GLU A 223 35.32 -4.12 36.83
N ILE A 224 35.00 -5.40 36.93
CA ILE A 224 35.80 -6.39 37.61
C ILE A 224 36.18 -7.52 36.66
N GLN A 225 37.30 -8.17 36.93
CA GLN A 225 37.66 -9.41 36.26
C GLN A 225 37.03 -10.60 37.04
N PRO A 226 36.13 -11.39 36.43
CA PRO A 226 35.61 -12.59 37.07
C PRO A 226 36.73 -13.61 37.35
N PRO A 227 36.61 -14.46 38.39
CA PRO A 227 37.57 -15.52 38.67
C PRO A 227 37.87 -16.36 37.44
N GLU A 228 39.12 -16.75 37.19
CA GLU A 228 39.52 -17.48 35.97
C GLU A 228 38.68 -18.75 35.74
N GLU A 229 38.31 -19.43 36.82
CA GLU A 229 37.47 -20.63 36.80
C GLU A 229 36.05 -20.40 36.26
N THR A 230 35.53 -19.17 36.31
CA THR A 230 34.16 -18.83 35.84
C THR A 230 34.15 -18.16 34.47
N GLN A 231 35.28 -17.64 34.00
CA GLN A 231 35.36 -16.93 32.71
C GLN A 231 34.97 -17.81 31.51
N ARG A 232 35.23 -19.12 31.59
CA ARG A 232 34.88 -20.12 30.55
C ARG A 232 33.73 -21.05 30.95
N LYS A 233 33.02 -20.74 32.05
CA LYS A 233 31.80 -21.48 32.42
C LYS A 233 30.61 -20.86 31.70
N GLN A 234 29.66 -21.71 31.30
CA GLN A 234 28.37 -21.29 30.78
C GLN A 234 27.59 -20.54 31.88
N CYS A 235 27.02 -19.37 31.55
CA CYS A 235 26.32 -18.54 32.52
C CYS A 235 24.84 -18.88 32.71
N LEU A 236 24.22 -19.54 31.74
CA LEU A 236 22.83 -19.98 31.80
C LEU A 236 22.73 -21.50 31.81
N ASN A 237 21.77 -22.05 32.54
CA ASN A 237 21.38 -23.45 32.38
C ASN A 237 20.28 -23.60 31.30
N ASP A 238 20.04 -24.83 30.85
CA ASP A 238 19.09 -25.13 29.77
C ASP A 238 17.67 -24.63 30.04
N GLU A 239 17.20 -24.72 31.30
CA GLU A 239 15.87 -24.24 31.69
C GLU A 239 15.77 -22.72 31.58
N GLN A 240 16.82 -21.99 31.97
CA GLN A 240 16.88 -20.53 31.83
C GLN A 240 16.92 -20.11 30.35
N ILE A 241 17.68 -20.82 29.51
CA ILE A 241 17.75 -20.57 28.06
C ILE A 241 16.37 -20.72 27.43
N LYS A 242 15.68 -21.83 27.72
CA LYS A 242 14.31 -22.08 27.23
C LYS A 242 13.31 -21.06 27.75
N HIS A 243 13.42 -20.68 29.03
CA HIS A 243 12.53 -19.68 29.61
C HIS A 243 12.70 -18.32 28.92
N LEU A 244 13.94 -17.86 28.70
CA LEU A 244 14.22 -16.61 27.98
C LEU A 244 13.69 -16.65 26.54
N ALA A 245 13.91 -17.76 25.82
CA ALA A 245 13.37 -17.93 24.48
C ALA A 245 11.83 -17.85 24.45
N SER A 246 11.16 -18.44 25.44
CA SER A 246 9.70 -18.34 25.55
C SER A 246 9.21 -16.92 25.77
N GLN A 247 9.93 -16.12 26.58
CA GLN A 247 9.62 -14.70 26.80
C GLN A 247 9.85 -13.88 25.52
N ALA A 248 10.93 -14.13 24.78
CA ALA A 248 11.21 -13.44 23.52
C ALA A 248 10.07 -13.65 22.50
N VAL A 249 9.61 -14.89 22.34
CA VAL A 249 8.49 -15.23 21.45
C VAL A 249 7.18 -14.58 21.92
N LEU A 250 6.93 -14.54 23.23
CA LEU A 250 5.74 -13.88 23.79
C LEU A 250 5.74 -12.37 23.50
N ILE A 251 6.88 -11.70 23.72
CA ILE A 251 7.04 -10.26 23.46
C ILE A 251 6.89 -9.98 21.95
N GLU A 252 7.53 -10.77 21.09
CA GLU A 252 7.37 -10.66 19.62
C GLU A 252 5.91 -10.83 19.19
N SER A 253 5.22 -11.84 19.72
CA SER A 253 3.82 -12.10 19.43
C SER A 253 2.92 -10.94 19.86
N TYR A 254 3.22 -10.28 20.98
CA TYR A 254 2.50 -9.09 21.42
C TYR A 254 2.80 -7.87 20.53
N MET A 255 4.08 -7.62 20.24
CA MET A 255 4.55 -6.46 19.47
C MET A 255 4.34 -6.59 17.95
N LYS A 256 4.01 -7.79 17.45
CA LYS A 256 3.77 -8.12 16.03
C LYS A 256 4.97 -7.85 15.10
N LYS A 257 6.17 -7.75 15.67
CA LYS A 257 7.43 -7.52 14.96
C LYS A 257 8.58 -8.19 15.74
N PRO A 258 9.66 -8.64 15.07
CA PRO A 258 10.86 -9.11 15.76
C PRO A 258 11.40 -8.06 16.74
N GLN A 259 11.98 -8.48 17.86
CA GLN A 259 12.40 -7.62 18.96
C GLN A 259 13.88 -7.82 19.35
N ASP A 260 14.52 -6.73 19.76
CA ASP A 260 15.78 -6.66 20.50
C ASP A 260 15.43 -6.40 21.98
N ILE A 261 15.82 -7.31 22.87
CA ILE A 261 15.36 -7.35 24.25
C ILE A 261 16.54 -7.43 25.21
N GLU A 262 16.65 -6.49 26.13
CA GLU A 262 17.57 -6.54 27.27
C GLU A 262 16.93 -7.27 28.44
N TRP A 263 17.68 -8.16 29.09
CA TRP A 263 17.20 -8.94 30.22
C TRP A 263 18.29 -9.13 31.29
N SER A 264 17.86 -9.51 32.50
CA SER A 264 18.74 -9.79 33.63
C SER A 264 18.18 -10.91 34.51
N ILE A 265 19.07 -11.65 35.16
CA ILE A 265 18.77 -12.65 36.17
C ILE A 265 19.39 -12.20 37.49
N ASP A 266 18.56 -12.06 38.53
CA ASP A 266 19.03 -11.65 39.84
C ASP A 266 19.81 -12.78 40.56
N THR A 267 20.46 -12.44 41.67
CA THR A 267 21.17 -13.40 42.54
C THR A 267 20.28 -14.50 43.13
N ARG A 268 18.95 -14.39 43.03
CA ARG A 268 17.97 -15.41 43.45
C ARG A 268 17.47 -16.26 42.28
N GLY A 269 17.91 -15.99 41.06
CA GLY A 269 17.51 -16.71 39.85
C GLY A 269 16.24 -16.20 39.17
N ASN A 270 15.69 -15.05 39.58
CA ASN A 270 14.52 -14.46 38.94
C ASN A 270 14.91 -13.73 37.65
N ILE A 271 14.15 -13.95 36.59
CA ILE A 271 14.35 -13.33 35.27
C ILE A 271 13.55 -12.02 35.19
N PHE A 272 14.20 -10.94 34.75
CA PHE A 272 13.61 -9.62 34.52
C PHE A 272 13.85 -9.19 33.08
N MET A 273 12.78 -8.75 32.40
CA MET A 273 12.87 -8.05 31.12
C MET A 273 13.09 -6.56 31.41
N LEU A 274 14.16 -5.98 30.85
CA LEU A 274 14.57 -4.60 31.16
C LEU A 274 14.09 -3.62 30.09
N GLN A 275 14.29 -3.98 28.82
CA GLN A 275 13.93 -3.15 27.67
C GLN A 275 13.56 -4.08 26.51
N ALA A 276 12.57 -3.68 25.71
CA ALA A 276 12.24 -4.34 24.46
C ALA A 276 11.96 -3.27 23.40
N ARG A 277 12.59 -3.42 22.24
CA ARG A 277 12.42 -2.52 21.10
C ARG A 277 12.39 -3.31 19.80
N PRO A 278 11.81 -2.78 18.71
CA PRO A 278 11.84 -3.45 17.42
C PRO A 278 13.27 -3.84 17.02
N LEU A 279 13.45 -5.11 16.66
CA LEU A 279 14.73 -5.62 16.17
C LEU A 279 15.07 -4.88 14.89
N ARG A 280 16.18 -4.16 14.93
CA ARG A 280 16.78 -3.61 13.73
C ARG A 280 17.48 -4.76 13.04
N VAL A 281 17.00 -5.10 11.84
CA VAL A 281 17.83 -5.86 10.92
C VAL A 281 19.03 -4.99 10.65
N VAL A 282 20.19 -5.38 11.17
CA VAL A 282 21.44 -4.83 10.69
C VAL A 282 21.54 -5.37 9.26
N ALA A 283 20.99 -4.62 8.30
CA ALA A 283 21.56 -4.61 6.97
C ALA A 283 23.02 -4.24 7.21
N GLY A 284 23.89 -5.26 7.21
CA GLY A 284 25.27 -5.17 7.72
C GLY A 284 25.88 -3.81 7.42
N THR A 285 26.29 -3.10 8.48
CA THR A 285 27.13 -1.90 8.41
C THR A 285 26.75 -0.92 7.30
N ALA A 286 25.77 -0.06 7.56
CA ALA A 286 25.56 1.19 6.82
C ALA A 286 26.74 2.20 6.95
N GLY A 287 27.91 1.75 7.41
CA GLY A 287 29.15 2.52 7.52
C GLY A 287 30.22 2.19 6.47
N GLU A 288 30.07 1.16 5.64
CA GLU A 288 31.09 0.79 4.63
C GLU A 288 30.51 0.44 3.25
N VAL A 289 29.58 1.24 2.73
CA VAL A 289 29.27 1.22 1.29
C VAL A 289 29.60 2.58 0.69
N LYS A 290 30.86 2.99 0.82
CA LYS A 290 31.39 4.09 -0.01
C LYS A 290 31.54 3.70 -1.48
N ASP A 291 31.43 2.40 -1.81
CA ASP A 291 31.52 1.94 -3.19
C ASP A 291 30.74 0.63 -3.44
N ILE A 292 29.40 0.70 -3.49
CA ILE A 292 28.55 -0.43 -3.90
C ILE A 292 28.98 -0.94 -5.28
N THR A 293 29.33 -0.01 -6.16
CA THR A 293 29.77 -0.26 -7.54
C THR A 293 30.96 -1.22 -7.61
N SER A 294 31.94 -1.08 -6.71
CA SER A 294 33.09 -1.99 -6.63
C SER A 294 32.68 -3.41 -6.18
N SER A 295 31.77 -3.50 -5.21
CA SER A 295 31.28 -4.78 -4.67
C SER A 295 30.41 -5.54 -5.66
N LEU A 296 29.74 -4.85 -6.58
CA LEU A 296 28.92 -5.47 -7.64
C LEU A 296 29.76 -6.13 -8.74
N ARG A 297 31.03 -5.75 -8.91
CA ARG A 297 31.91 -6.29 -9.98
C ARG A 297 32.16 -7.79 -9.88
N LYS A 298 31.98 -8.39 -8.71
CA LYS A 298 32.15 -9.84 -8.50
C LYS A 298 31.00 -10.68 -9.04
N TYR A 299 29.85 -10.06 -9.34
CA TYR A 299 28.67 -10.77 -9.83
C TYR A 299 28.65 -10.80 -11.35
N PRO A 300 28.42 -11.97 -11.97
CA PRO A 300 28.28 -12.07 -13.42
C PRO A 300 27.05 -11.29 -13.90
N VAL A 301 27.25 -10.37 -14.85
CA VAL A 301 26.17 -9.61 -15.48
C VAL A 301 25.67 -10.36 -16.71
N ILE A 302 24.37 -10.67 -16.75
CA ILE A 302 23.71 -11.35 -17.88
C ILE A 302 23.28 -10.31 -18.93
N MET A 303 22.75 -9.17 -18.49
CA MET A 303 22.33 -8.06 -19.35
C MET A 303 22.67 -6.72 -18.70
N GLU A 304 23.13 -5.76 -19.49
CA GLU A 304 23.46 -4.40 -19.05
C GLU A 304 22.97 -3.40 -20.11
N ASN A 305 22.25 -2.36 -19.66
CA ASN A 305 21.75 -1.28 -20.50
C ASN A 305 20.87 -1.73 -21.69
N GLN A 306 20.25 -2.91 -21.58
CA GLN A 306 19.33 -3.43 -22.59
C GLN A 306 17.88 -3.23 -22.15
N GLY A 307 17.13 -2.48 -22.95
CA GLY A 307 15.76 -2.07 -22.64
C GLY A 307 15.68 -0.76 -21.87
N LYS A 308 14.45 -0.40 -21.50
CA LYS A 308 14.11 0.85 -20.82
C LYS A 308 13.45 0.54 -19.48
N ILE A 309 13.86 1.27 -18.45
CA ILE A 309 13.28 1.16 -17.12
C ILE A 309 11.87 1.74 -17.12
N ALA A 310 10.90 0.91 -16.75
CA ALA A 310 9.51 1.33 -16.54
C ALA A 310 9.25 1.71 -15.08
N ARG A 311 9.76 0.90 -14.14
CA ARG A 311 9.74 1.15 -12.69
C ARG A 311 11.13 0.74 -12.17
N ARG A 312 11.83 1.67 -11.52
CA ARG A 312 13.14 1.47 -10.85
C ARG A 312 13.10 0.41 -9.74
N GLY A 313 14.21 0.06 -9.13
CA GLY A 313 14.21 -0.82 -7.95
C GLY A 313 14.71 -2.22 -8.27
N ILE A 314 14.85 -3.01 -7.22
CA ILE A 314 15.65 -4.24 -7.27
C ILE A 314 14.76 -5.45 -6.98
N GLY A 315 14.62 -6.36 -7.93
CA GLY A 315 13.89 -7.63 -7.76
C GLY A 315 14.83 -8.82 -7.75
N THR A 316 14.49 -9.89 -7.04
CA THR A 316 15.24 -11.15 -7.08
C THR A 316 14.30 -12.33 -7.04
N GLY A 317 14.60 -13.36 -7.83
CA GLY A 317 13.80 -14.56 -7.87
C GLY A 317 14.16 -15.49 -9.02
N LYS A 318 13.45 -16.61 -9.08
CA LYS A 318 13.55 -17.53 -10.21
C LYS A 318 12.89 -16.95 -11.44
N VAL A 319 13.54 -17.08 -12.58
CA VAL A 319 13.02 -16.66 -13.88
C VAL A 319 11.84 -17.56 -14.24
N PHE A 320 10.69 -16.93 -14.49
CA PHE A 320 9.53 -17.57 -15.09
C PHE A 320 9.34 -17.00 -16.50
N ILE A 321 9.81 -17.73 -17.51
CA ILE A 321 9.55 -17.39 -18.92
C ILE A 321 8.11 -17.78 -19.26
N LEU A 322 7.34 -16.81 -19.73
CA LEU A 322 5.96 -16.99 -20.13
C LEU A 322 5.84 -17.19 -21.64
N ASP A 323 5.44 -18.39 -22.05
CA ASP A 323 5.08 -18.70 -23.43
C ASP A 323 3.58 -18.54 -23.70
N ARG A 324 2.71 -19.08 -22.83
CA ARG A 324 1.24 -18.98 -22.97
C ARG A 324 0.62 -18.42 -21.71
N ILE A 325 -0.44 -17.60 -21.85
CA ILE A 325 -1.07 -16.88 -20.73
C ILE A 325 -1.62 -17.86 -19.67
N GLU A 326 -2.05 -19.06 -20.07
CA GLU A 326 -2.55 -20.10 -19.18
C GLU A 326 -1.49 -20.61 -18.19
N ASP A 327 -0.21 -20.47 -18.51
CA ASP A 327 0.90 -20.91 -17.68
C ASP A 327 1.11 -20.00 -16.47
N LEU A 328 0.52 -18.79 -16.45
CA LEU A 328 0.54 -17.89 -15.29
C LEU A 328 -0.02 -18.54 -14.02
N LYS A 329 -0.83 -19.61 -14.13
CA LYS A 329 -1.29 -20.40 -12.99
C LYS A 329 -0.15 -21.08 -12.21
N ASN A 330 0.96 -21.37 -12.88
CA ASN A 330 2.15 -22.00 -12.33
C ASN A 330 3.16 -20.96 -11.79
N PHE A 331 2.83 -19.67 -11.88
CA PHE A 331 3.70 -18.60 -11.40
C PHE A 331 3.83 -18.65 -9.87
N THR A 332 5.06 -18.79 -9.39
CA THR A 332 5.38 -18.89 -7.96
C THR A 332 5.64 -17.53 -7.34
N GLN A 333 5.34 -17.41 -6.03
CA GLN A 333 5.62 -16.20 -5.26
C GLN A 333 7.12 -15.87 -5.29
N GLY A 334 7.45 -14.59 -5.49
CA GLY A 334 8.82 -14.08 -5.52
C GLY A 334 9.55 -14.28 -6.85
N SER A 335 8.92 -14.84 -7.88
CA SER A 335 9.56 -15.07 -9.18
C SER A 335 9.66 -13.82 -10.06
N VAL A 336 10.62 -13.83 -10.98
CA VAL A 336 10.81 -12.79 -12.00
C VAL A 336 10.08 -13.21 -13.27
N LEU A 337 9.04 -12.47 -13.67
CA LEU A 337 8.33 -12.74 -14.92
C LEU A 337 9.15 -12.24 -16.10
N VAL A 338 9.40 -13.12 -17.07
CA VAL A 338 10.02 -12.76 -18.36
C VAL A 338 9.05 -13.11 -19.47
N ALA A 339 8.66 -12.15 -20.30
CA ALA A 339 7.67 -12.36 -21.35
C ALA A 339 8.02 -11.59 -22.63
N LYS A 340 7.51 -12.05 -23.77
CA LYS A 340 7.75 -11.36 -25.04
C LYS A 340 6.98 -10.04 -25.15
N HIS A 341 5.74 -9.99 -24.67
CA HIS A 341 4.83 -8.85 -24.76
C HIS A 341 4.16 -8.55 -23.41
N ASP A 342 3.73 -7.31 -23.22
CA ASP A 342 2.88 -6.92 -22.10
C ASP A 342 1.49 -7.59 -22.19
N SER A 343 0.89 -7.96 -21.06
CA SER A 343 -0.48 -8.49 -21.01
C SER A 343 -1.22 -8.02 -19.76
N SER A 344 -2.49 -7.64 -19.90
CA SER A 344 -3.39 -7.26 -18.80
C SER A 344 -3.52 -8.36 -17.74
N HIS A 345 -3.25 -9.62 -18.10
CA HIS A 345 -3.29 -10.77 -17.20
C HIS A 345 -2.20 -10.75 -16.14
N PHE A 346 -1.11 -9.99 -16.33
CA PHE A 346 -0.02 -9.89 -15.35
C PHE A 346 -0.49 -9.28 -14.03
N ILE A 347 -1.62 -8.55 -14.02
CA ILE A 347 -2.21 -8.01 -12.80
C ILE A 347 -2.47 -9.10 -11.74
N LYS A 348 -2.78 -10.34 -12.18
CA LYS A 348 -3.05 -11.48 -11.29
C LYS A 348 -1.81 -11.96 -10.54
N ILE A 349 -0.63 -11.76 -11.12
CA ILE A 349 0.66 -12.16 -10.53
C ILE A 349 1.44 -10.97 -9.97
N MET A 350 0.98 -9.74 -10.17
CA MET A 350 1.68 -8.52 -9.76
C MET A 350 2.04 -8.50 -8.27
N PRO A 351 1.15 -8.90 -7.33
CA PRO A 351 1.50 -8.98 -5.91
C PRO A 351 2.52 -10.09 -5.57
N LYS A 352 2.74 -11.01 -6.52
CA LYS A 352 3.62 -12.18 -6.38
C LYS A 352 4.97 -11.99 -7.07
N ALA A 353 5.06 -11.11 -8.07
CA ALA A 353 6.25 -10.94 -8.89
C ALA A 353 7.30 -10.09 -8.17
N SER A 354 8.56 -10.53 -8.21
CA SER A 354 9.68 -9.76 -7.67
C SER A 354 10.24 -8.75 -8.68
N ALA A 355 10.12 -9.04 -9.98
CA ALA A 355 10.38 -8.13 -11.09
C ALA A 355 9.66 -8.60 -12.36
N ILE A 356 9.55 -7.71 -13.36
CA ILE A 356 9.01 -8.02 -14.68
C ILE A 356 9.96 -7.54 -15.76
N ILE A 357 10.27 -8.42 -16.71
CA ILE A 357 11.09 -8.13 -17.89
C ILE A 357 10.28 -8.44 -19.14
N THR A 358 10.15 -7.48 -20.06
CA THR A 358 9.53 -7.73 -21.37
C THR A 358 10.39 -7.35 -22.56
N ASP A 359 10.41 -8.20 -23.58
CA ASP A 359 11.19 -7.96 -24.81
C ASP A 359 10.60 -6.80 -25.62
N ILE A 360 9.27 -6.68 -25.65
CA ILE A 360 8.53 -5.63 -26.34
C ILE A 360 7.60 -4.94 -25.34
N GLY A 361 7.72 -3.63 -25.22
CA GLY A 361 6.91 -2.80 -24.34
C GLY A 361 7.45 -1.38 -24.28
N THR A 362 6.72 -0.46 -23.65
CA THR A 362 7.16 0.93 -23.46
C THR A 362 7.08 1.32 -21.99
N PRO A 363 8.01 2.14 -21.45
CA PRO A 363 7.94 2.60 -20.06
C PRO A 363 6.65 3.35 -19.73
N THR A 364 5.99 3.88 -20.74
CA THR A 364 4.72 4.61 -20.62
C THR A 364 3.51 3.71 -20.83
N SER A 365 3.64 2.37 -20.93
CA SER A 365 2.53 1.43 -21.13
C SER A 365 1.63 1.27 -19.90
N HIS A 366 0.38 0.81 -20.09
CA HIS A 366 -0.58 0.62 -18.98
C HIS A 366 -0.01 -0.37 -17.95
N MET A 367 0.63 -1.42 -18.44
CA MET A 367 1.31 -2.43 -17.65
C MET A 367 2.48 -1.81 -16.85
N SER A 368 3.20 -0.85 -17.42
CA SER A 368 4.24 -0.09 -16.72
C SER A 368 3.68 0.81 -15.60
N ASN A 369 2.50 1.40 -15.79
CA ASN A 369 1.80 2.13 -14.73
C ASN A 369 1.35 1.21 -13.59
N ILE A 370 0.74 0.07 -13.90
CA ILE A 370 0.35 -0.91 -12.87
C ILE A 370 1.59 -1.41 -12.13
N ALA A 371 2.71 -1.64 -12.83
CA ALA A 371 3.95 -2.03 -12.16
C ALA A 371 4.46 -0.95 -11.17
N ARG A 372 4.28 0.34 -11.49
CA ARG A 372 4.58 1.44 -10.54
C ARG A 372 3.65 1.43 -9.34
N GLU A 373 2.35 1.23 -9.57
CA GLU A 373 1.33 1.18 -8.52
C GLU A 373 1.59 0.03 -7.53
N PHE A 374 1.90 -1.15 -8.04
CA PHE A 374 2.28 -2.33 -7.24
C PHE A 374 3.76 -2.31 -6.81
N GLN A 375 4.49 -1.25 -7.14
CA GLN A 375 5.90 -1.05 -6.83
C GLN A 375 6.83 -2.20 -7.30
N VAL A 376 6.45 -2.92 -8.36
CA VAL A 376 7.23 -4.02 -8.93
C VAL A 376 8.29 -3.48 -9.89
N PRO A 377 9.59 -3.75 -9.66
CA PRO A 377 10.68 -3.42 -10.58
C PRO A 377 10.41 -3.93 -12.00
N ARG A 378 10.65 -3.09 -12.99
CA ARG A 378 10.29 -3.41 -14.38
C ARG A 378 11.21 -2.81 -15.41
N ILE A 379 11.72 -3.67 -16.29
CA ILE A 379 12.48 -3.32 -17.50
C ILE A 379 11.69 -3.82 -18.71
N VAL A 380 11.47 -2.95 -19.69
CA VAL A 380 10.71 -3.25 -20.92
C VAL A 380 11.55 -2.99 -22.14
N ASN A 381 11.13 -3.49 -23.31
CA ASN A 381 11.84 -3.31 -24.56
C ASN A 381 13.27 -3.89 -24.56
N THR A 382 13.52 -4.96 -23.83
CA THR A 382 14.86 -5.59 -23.77
C THR A 382 15.24 -6.26 -25.09
N GLY A 383 14.27 -6.57 -25.96
CA GLY A 383 14.42 -7.20 -27.27
C GLY A 383 14.87 -8.66 -27.25
N THR A 384 15.59 -9.09 -26.22
CA THR A 384 16.24 -10.42 -26.15
C THR A 384 16.13 -11.11 -24.80
N GLY A 385 15.44 -10.53 -23.82
CA GLY A 385 15.28 -11.08 -22.48
C GLY A 385 14.71 -12.51 -22.47
N THR A 386 13.71 -12.81 -23.30
CA THR A 386 13.15 -14.19 -23.41
C THR A 386 14.12 -15.21 -23.99
N ARG A 387 15.17 -14.76 -24.69
CA ARG A 387 16.18 -15.62 -25.32
C ARG A 387 17.44 -15.79 -24.49
N VAL A 388 17.82 -14.74 -23.76
CA VAL A 388 19.07 -14.70 -22.97
C VAL A 388 18.87 -15.33 -21.60
N LEU A 389 17.72 -15.08 -20.97
CA LEU A 389 17.38 -15.65 -19.67
C LEU A 389 16.84 -17.08 -19.83
N LYS A 390 17.02 -17.93 -18.83
CA LYS A 390 16.53 -19.32 -18.84
C LYS A 390 15.51 -19.55 -17.74
N HIS A 391 14.46 -20.29 -18.07
CA HIS A 391 13.41 -20.63 -17.11
C HIS A 391 14.00 -21.39 -15.91
N GLY A 392 13.68 -20.95 -14.70
CA GLY A 392 14.13 -21.54 -13.44
C GLY A 392 15.43 -20.97 -12.86
N ASP A 393 16.23 -20.24 -13.65
CA ASP A 393 17.46 -19.62 -13.17
C ASP A 393 17.16 -18.55 -12.12
N GLU A 394 17.97 -18.48 -11.07
CA GLU A 394 17.86 -17.44 -10.06
C GLU A 394 18.64 -16.20 -10.50
N ILE A 395 17.99 -15.04 -10.50
CA ILE A 395 18.58 -13.77 -10.96
C ILE A 395 18.24 -12.61 -10.03
N THR A 396 19.04 -11.56 -10.09
CA THR A 396 18.73 -10.23 -9.53
C THR A 396 18.56 -9.22 -10.66
N VAL A 397 17.38 -8.59 -10.70
CA VAL A 397 17.04 -7.51 -11.63
C VAL A 397 17.24 -6.18 -10.92
N ASP A 398 18.24 -5.43 -11.35
CA ASP A 398 18.51 -4.06 -10.92
C ASP A 398 17.94 -3.09 -11.97
N ALA A 399 16.70 -2.66 -11.74
CA ALA A 399 16.05 -1.68 -12.60
C ALA A 399 16.42 -0.24 -12.24
N GLU A 400 17.37 -0.01 -11.33
CA GLU A 400 17.92 1.33 -11.05
C GLU A 400 19.05 1.64 -12.02
N ASP A 401 20.01 0.73 -12.11
CA ASP A 401 21.17 0.82 -13.01
C ASP A 401 21.00 0.04 -14.33
N ASN A 402 19.82 -0.53 -14.57
CA ASN A 402 19.47 -1.28 -15.78
C ASN A 402 20.41 -2.49 -16.02
N LYS A 403 20.58 -3.31 -14.99
CA LYS A 403 21.42 -4.51 -15.00
C LYS A 403 20.66 -5.73 -14.53
N ILE A 404 20.99 -6.87 -15.10
CA ILE A 404 20.49 -8.18 -14.67
C ILE A 404 21.69 -9.04 -14.35
N TYR A 405 21.78 -9.51 -13.10
CA TYR A 405 22.88 -10.32 -12.59
C TYR A 405 22.45 -11.78 -12.50
N ALA A 406 23.43 -12.68 -12.66
CA ALA A 406 23.25 -14.09 -12.36
C ALA A 406 23.27 -14.34 -10.83
N GLY A 407 22.31 -15.10 -10.34
CA GLY A 407 22.17 -15.41 -8.92
C GLY A 407 21.62 -14.25 -8.10
N VAL A 408 21.66 -14.41 -6.77
CA VAL A 408 21.18 -13.42 -5.81
C VAL A 408 22.30 -12.45 -5.42
N VAL A 409 22.14 -11.17 -5.76
CA VAL A 409 23.06 -10.09 -5.36
C VAL A 409 22.62 -9.53 -4.00
N ARG A 410 23.24 -10.03 -2.94
CA ARG A 410 22.85 -9.71 -1.55
C ARG A 410 23.03 -8.23 -1.21
N GLU A 411 24.01 -7.56 -1.80
CA GLU A 411 24.31 -6.14 -1.57
C GLU A 411 23.20 -5.22 -2.10
N LEU A 412 22.62 -5.53 -3.27
CA LEU A 412 21.48 -4.78 -3.83
C LEU A 412 20.21 -5.01 -3.02
N LEU A 413 19.98 -6.23 -2.53
CA LEU A 413 18.86 -6.52 -1.64
C LEU A 413 18.96 -5.74 -0.32
N ARG A 414 20.18 -5.58 0.22
CA ARG A 414 20.43 -4.73 1.39
C ARG A 414 20.15 -3.25 1.07
N TYR A 415 20.65 -2.74 -0.06
CA TYR A 415 20.40 -1.36 -0.51
C TYR A 415 18.90 -1.04 -0.61
N ARG A 416 18.12 -1.90 -1.29
CA ARG A 416 16.67 -1.75 -1.41
C ARG A 416 15.96 -1.75 -0.06
N ALA A 417 16.33 -2.67 0.83
CA ALA A 417 15.74 -2.76 2.16
C ALA A 417 15.97 -1.47 2.97
N THR A 418 17.11 -0.81 2.78
CA THR A 418 17.41 0.49 3.39
C THR A 418 16.54 1.61 2.82
N GLU A 419 16.36 1.71 1.49
CA GLU A 419 15.52 2.77 0.88
C GLU A 419 14.01 2.61 1.18
N ASP A 420 13.45 1.41 1.02
CA ASP A 420 12.02 1.13 1.25
C ASP A 420 11.62 1.38 2.72
N PHE A 421 12.58 1.26 3.63
CA PHE A 421 12.44 1.53 5.06
C PHE A 421 12.45 3.04 5.36
N ILE A 422 13.40 3.79 4.78
CA ILE A 422 13.47 5.25 4.93
C ILE A 422 12.18 5.93 4.44
N LEU A 423 11.63 5.49 3.30
CA LEU A 423 10.46 6.14 2.69
C LEU A 423 9.18 5.95 3.52
N LYS A 424 8.98 4.75 4.10
CA LYS A 424 7.78 4.42 4.88
C LYS A 424 7.73 5.10 6.25
N GLU A 425 8.87 5.57 6.73
CA GLU A 425 9.05 6.23 8.03
C GLU A 425 9.13 7.74 7.92
N SER A 426 9.09 8.29 6.71
CA SER A 426 9.00 9.73 6.50
C SER A 426 7.67 10.29 7.04
N ASP A 427 7.72 11.48 7.64
CA ASP A 427 6.53 12.15 8.17
C ASP A 427 5.52 12.42 7.05
N GLU A 428 6.02 12.68 5.85
CA GLU A 428 5.28 12.87 4.60
C GLU A 428 4.52 11.60 4.23
N PHE A 429 5.16 10.42 4.27
CA PHE A 429 4.50 9.15 3.96
C PHE A 429 3.47 8.77 5.02
N ARG A 430 3.75 9.00 6.31
CA ARG A 430 2.76 8.78 7.38
C ARG A 430 1.57 9.73 7.24
N LEU A 431 1.81 11.00 6.88
CA LEU A 431 0.76 11.97 6.62
C LEU A 431 -0.08 11.56 5.39
N LEU A 432 0.56 11.21 4.28
CA LEU A 432 -0.10 10.69 3.07
C LEU A 432 -0.93 9.44 3.38
N LYS A 433 -0.41 8.50 4.17
CA LYS A 433 -1.13 7.29 4.59
C LYS A 433 -2.35 7.61 5.47
N LYS A 434 -2.28 8.64 6.32
CA LYS A 434 -3.43 9.14 7.10
C LYS A 434 -4.45 9.80 6.17
N ILE A 435 -4.02 10.66 5.26
CA ILE A 435 -4.89 11.33 4.27
C ILE A 435 -5.59 10.32 3.37
N LEU A 436 -4.88 9.28 2.90
CA LEU A 436 -5.42 8.25 2.01
C LEU A 436 -6.68 7.56 2.56
N ARG A 437 -6.82 7.45 3.89
CA ARG A 437 -8.02 6.89 4.54
C ARG A 437 -9.28 7.74 4.32
N TYR A 438 -9.11 9.03 4.07
CA TYR A 438 -10.20 9.96 3.77
C TYR A 438 -10.38 10.18 2.26
N VAL A 439 -9.52 9.60 1.43
CA VAL A 439 -9.55 9.79 -0.03
C VAL A 439 -10.06 8.55 -0.74
N THR A 440 -9.49 7.38 -0.46
CA THR A 440 -9.66 6.18 -1.30
C THR A 440 -10.82 5.24 -0.96
N PRO A 441 -11.18 5.00 0.32
CA PRO A 441 -12.22 4.02 0.64
C PRO A 441 -13.59 4.44 0.11
N LEU A 442 -14.28 3.55 -0.62
CA LEU A 442 -15.65 3.77 -1.06
C LEU A 442 -16.62 3.14 -0.06
N ASN A 443 -17.32 3.98 0.69
CA ASN A 443 -18.32 3.59 1.69
C ASN A 443 -19.76 3.76 1.16
N LEU A 444 -19.97 4.69 0.21
CA LEU A 444 -21.27 4.99 -0.39
C LEU A 444 -21.54 4.08 -1.61
N ILE A 445 -21.70 2.78 -1.35
CA ILE A 445 -21.70 1.76 -2.41
C ILE A 445 -23.06 1.63 -3.11
N ASP A 446 -24.16 1.68 -2.35
CA ASP A 446 -25.51 1.42 -2.86
C ASP A 446 -26.39 2.69 -2.82
N PRO A 447 -26.80 3.22 -3.99
CA PRO A 447 -27.70 4.37 -4.12
C PRO A 447 -29.07 4.24 -3.48
N LEU A 448 -29.54 3.00 -3.24
CA LEU A 448 -30.89 2.72 -2.76
C LEU A 448 -30.98 2.66 -1.22
N LEU A 449 -29.84 2.69 -0.53
CA LEU A 449 -29.81 2.68 0.93
C LEU A 449 -30.08 4.08 1.51
N GLU A 450 -30.73 4.11 2.67
CA GLU A 450 -31.10 5.36 3.36
C GLU A 450 -29.89 6.25 3.71
N ASN A 451 -28.69 5.67 3.80
CA ASN A 451 -27.46 6.40 4.07
C ASN A 451 -26.80 7.01 2.82
N PHE A 452 -27.41 6.91 1.63
CA PHE A 452 -26.93 7.54 0.41
C PHE A 452 -27.31 9.04 0.37
N THR A 453 -26.75 9.80 1.30
CA THR A 453 -26.97 11.24 1.47
C THR A 453 -25.64 12.00 1.50
N PRO A 454 -25.64 13.34 1.35
CA PRO A 454 -24.43 14.15 1.53
C PRO A 454 -23.75 13.89 2.88
N GLU A 455 -24.54 13.72 3.94
CA GLU A 455 -24.08 13.44 5.30
C GLU A 455 -23.49 12.02 5.44
N GLY A 456 -23.84 11.11 4.53
CA GLY A 456 -23.26 9.76 4.44
C GLY A 456 -21.86 9.73 3.82
N CYS A 457 -21.41 10.80 3.17
CA CYS A 457 -20.11 10.87 2.51
C CYS A 457 -18.98 11.02 3.55
N LYS A 458 -18.10 10.02 3.66
CA LYS A 458 -16.99 10.01 4.64
C LYS A 458 -15.63 10.26 3.99
N THR A 459 -15.55 10.11 2.68
CA THR A 459 -14.31 10.23 1.90
C THR A 459 -14.53 11.02 0.62
N PHE A 460 -13.44 11.47 -0.01
CA PHE A 460 -13.52 12.11 -1.33
C PHE A 460 -14.10 11.17 -2.40
N HIS A 461 -13.82 9.87 -2.34
CA HIS A 461 -14.41 8.89 -3.26
C HIS A 461 -15.93 8.80 -3.08
N ASP A 462 -16.44 8.88 -1.84
CA ASP A 462 -17.88 8.92 -1.57
C ASP A 462 -18.54 10.16 -2.16
N ILE A 463 -17.89 11.32 -2.06
CA ILE A 463 -18.39 12.58 -2.64
C ILE A 463 -18.51 12.46 -4.16
N ILE A 464 -17.48 11.94 -4.82
CA ILE A 464 -17.48 11.74 -6.27
C ILE A 464 -18.61 10.78 -6.67
N ARG A 465 -18.75 9.66 -5.95
CA ARG A 465 -19.81 8.67 -6.20
C ARG A 465 -21.21 9.25 -6.00
N PHE A 466 -21.41 10.05 -4.95
CA PHE A 466 -22.68 10.70 -4.64
C PHE A 466 -23.06 11.72 -5.71
N ILE A 467 -22.14 12.62 -6.08
CA ILE A 467 -22.37 13.62 -7.13
C ILE A 467 -22.71 12.93 -8.45
N HIS A 468 -21.94 11.90 -8.83
CA HIS A 468 -22.19 11.13 -10.04
C HIS A 468 -23.60 10.54 -10.03
N GLU A 469 -24.01 9.87 -8.95
CA GLU A 469 -25.33 9.25 -8.87
C GLU A 469 -26.47 10.28 -8.86
N LYS A 470 -26.31 11.44 -8.20
CA LYS A 470 -27.30 12.52 -8.24
C LYS A 470 -27.38 13.20 -9.61
N ALA A 471 -26.27 13.34 -10.30
CA ALA A 471 -26.26 13.82 -11.68
C ALA A 471 -26.99 12.85 -12.62
N ILE A 472 -26.79 11.53 -12.44
CA ILE A 472 -27.53 10.51 -13.18
C ILE A 472 -29.02 10.53 -12.84
N ALA A 473 -29.37 10.62 -11.55
CA ALA A 473 -30.77 10.70 -11.13
C ALA A 473 -31.46 11.93 -11.72
N GLU A 474 -30.81 13.10 -11.72
CA GLU A 474 -31.37 14.32 -12.31
C GLU A 474 -31.49 14.21 -13.84
N LEU A 475 -30.52 13.58 -14.52
CA LEU A 475 -30.62 13.28 -15.95
C LEU A 475 -31.79 12.33 -16.27
N VAL A 476 -32.13 11.43 -15.36
CA VAL A 476 -33.27 10.49 -15.50
C VAL A 476 -34.60 11.16 -15.13
N ASP A 477 -34.65 11.95 -14.06
CA ASP A 477 -35.83 12.70 -13.60
C ASP A 477 -36.10 13.98 -14.43
N ALA A 478 -35.21 14.33 -15.35
CA ALA A 478 -35.42 15.34 -16.40
C ALA A 478 -36.72 15.12 -17.20
N GLU A 479 -37.36 13.95 -17.10
CA GLU A 479 -38.72 13.71 -17.58
C GLU A 479 -39.78 14.65 -16.97
N ARG A 480 -39.60 15.13 -15.73
CA ARG A 480 -40.50 16.13 -15.10
C ARG A 480 -40.44 17.51 -15.75
N TYR A 481 -39.30 17.84 -16.36
CA TYR A 481 -39.08 19.10 -17.08
C TYR A 481 -39.32 18.96 -18.60
N LYS A 482 -40.02 17.89 -19.03
CA LYS A 482 -40.28 17.53 -20.44
C LYS A 482 -40.72 18.69 -21.33
N GLU A 483 -41.56 19.61 -20.87
CA GLU A 483 -42.00 20.76 -21.70
C GLU A 483 -40.95 21.88 -21.81
N ALA A 484 -40.12 22.07 -20.79
CA ALA A 484 -39.08 23.11 -20.77
C ALA A 484 -37.80 22.64 -21.49
N LEU A 485 -37.43 21.36 -21.35
CA LEU A 485 -36.25 20.76 -21.98
C LEU A 485 -36.46 20.44 -23.47
N ARG A 486 -37.66 19.98 -23.87
CA ARG A 486 -37.98 19.66 -25.29
C ARG A 486 -37.97 20.87 -26.21
N LYS A 487 -38.20 22.09 -25.69
CA LYS A 487 -38.27 23.28 -26.54
C LYS A 487 -36.90 23.84 -26.92
N ASN A 488 -35.87 23.69 -26.06
CA ASN A 488 -34.62 24.45 -26.22
C ASN A 488 -33.30 23.65 -26.12
N ILE A 489 -33.27 22.39 -25.66
CA ILE A 489 -31.98 21.67 -25.41
C ILE A 489 -31.88 20.32 -26.14
N THR A 490 -32.99 19.65 -26.43
CA THR A 490 -32.96 18.31 -27.04
C THR A 490 -33.09 18.35 -28.57
N VAL A 491 -32.25 17.59 -29.26
CA VAL A 491 -32.29 17.41 -30.72
C VAL A 491 -32.84 16.02 -31.04
N LYS A 492 -33.84 15.90 -31.90
CA LYS A 492 -34.38 14.60 -32.30
C LYS A 492 -33.49 13.94 -33.36
N LEU A 493 -33.10 12.69 -33.16
CA LEU A 493 -32.39 11.92 -34.18
C LEU A 493 -33.34 11.63 -35.36
N ASP A 494 -32.96 12.04 -36.56
CA ASP A 494 -33.73 11.87 -37.80
C ASP A 494 -33.01 10.89 -38.73
N VAL A 495 -33.31 9.60 -38.56
CA VAL A 495 -32.73 8.49 -39.33
C VAL A 495 -33.86 7.59 -39.87
N PRO A 496 -33.62 6.79 -40.93
CA PRO A 496 -34.65 5.96 -41.58
C PRO A 496 -35.29 4.86 -40.69
N ILE A 497 -34.73 4.60 -39.51
CA ILE A 497 -35.24 3.62 -38.54
C ILE A 497 -35.99 4.35 -37.39
N PRO A 498 -37.13 3.82 -36.90
CA PRO A 498 -37.93 4.48 -35.87
C PRO A 498 -37.30 4.33 -34.47
N THR A 499 -36.18 5.00 -34.24
CA THR A 499 -35.45 4.95 -32.96
C THR A 499 -36.08 5.82 -31.89
N GLY A 500 -36.69 6.95 -32.26
CA GLY A 500 -37.29 7.88 -31.29
C GLY A 500 -36.28 8.48 -30.30
N ILE A 501 -34.98 8.52 -30.62
CA ILE A 501 -33.92 9.01 -29.74
C ILE A 501 -33.92 10.54 -29.69
N PHE A 502 -33.94 11.10 -28.48
CA PHE A 502 -33.65 12.50 -28.19
C PHE A 502 -32.21 12.65 -27.71
N ILE A 503 -31.49 13.62 -28.28
CA ILE A 503 -30.08 13.86 -28.04
C ILE A 503 -29.92 15.11 -27.18
N ILE A 504 -29.12 15.00 -26.12
CA ILE A 504 -28.63 16.10 -25.29
C ILE A 504 -27.14 16.24 -25.58
N ASP A 505 -26.75 17.32 -26.26
CA ASP A 505 -25.34 17.61 -26.53
C ASP A 505 -24.73 18.38 -25.34
N ILE A 506 -23.75 17.77 -24.68
CA ILE A 506 -23.03 18.35 -23.55
C ILE A 506 -21.61 18.82 -23.92
N GLY A 507 -21.19 18.66 -25.18
CA GLY A 507 -19.89 19.12 -25.64
C GLY A 507 -19.52 18.65 -27.04
N GLU A 508 -19.74 19.49 -28.05
CA GLU A 508 -19.34 19.27 -29.46
C GLU A 508 -19.80 17.93 -30.07
N GLY A 509 -20.86 17.32 -29.54
CA GLY A 509 -21.39 16.03 -30.01
C GLY A 509 -22.20 16.15 -31.31
N LEU A 510 -22.75 17.32 -31.62
CA LEU A 510 -23.51 17.62 -32.83
C LEU A 510 -22.89 18.78 -33.62
N ASN A 511 -23.14 18.79 -34.93
CA ASN A 511 -22.84 19.90 -35.83
C ASN A 511 -24.09 20.24 -36.66
N LEU A 512 -25.04 20.92 -36.01
CA LEU A 512 -26.33 21.25 -36.63
C LEU A 512 -26.16 22.32 -37.72
N LYS A 513 -26.52 21.99 -38.96
CA LYS A 513 -26.54 22.97 -40.05
C LYS A 513 -27.90 23.67 -40.07
N GLY A 514 -27.98 24.83 -39.41
CA GLY A 514 -29.13 25.75 -39.55
C GLY A 514 -30.18 25.74 -38.42
N GLY A 515 -29.81 25.39 -37.19
CA GLY A 515 -30.66 25.62 -36.01
C GLY A 515 -31.93 24.76 -35.93
N LEU A 516 -31.94 23.61 -36.60
CA LEU A 516 -33.06 22.66 -36.57
C LEU A 516 -32.99 21.79 -35.29
N ASN A 517 -34.13 21.51 -34.66
CA ASN A 517 -34.26 20.55 -33.54
C ASN A 517 -34.19 19.08 -34.00
N ARG A 518 -33.47 18.82 -35.10
CA ARG A 518 -33.27 17.49 -35.68
C ARG A 518 -31.84 17.34 -36.16
N ALA A 519 -31.27 16.16 -36.01
CA ALA A 519 -29.94 15.81 -36.52
C ALA A 519 -30.01 14.52 -37.33
N GLY A 520 -29.52 14.57 -38.57
CA GLY A 520 -29.23 13.38 -39.36
C GLY A 520 -27.89 12.73 -38.97
N LEU A 521 -27.58 11.57 -39.55
CA LEU A 521 -26.32 10.85 -39.27
C LEU A 521 -25.05 11.68 -39.60
N ASP A 522 -25.13 12.53 -40.63
CA ASP A 522 -24.01 13.39 -41.06
C ASP A 522 -23.74 14.55 -40.10
N GLU A 523 -24.71 14.89 -39.26
CA GLU A 523 -24.64 15.99 -38.28
C GLU A 523 -24.19 15.52 -36.90
N ILE A 524 -23.94 14.21 -36.72
CA ILE A 524 -23.37 13.64 -35.51
C ILE A 524 -21.84 13.71 -35.59
N ASN A 525 -21.25 14.47 -34.67
CA ASN A 525 -19.80 14.55 -34.45
C ASN A 525 -19.31 13.56 -33.40
N SER A 526 -20.19 13.15 -32.47
CA SER A 526 -19.87 12.18 -31.44
C SER A 526 -19.42 10.86 -32.06
N ILE A 527 -18.15 10.53 -31.87
CA ILE A 527 -17.51 9.32 -32.40
C ILE A 527 -18.26 8.07 -31.91
N PRO A 528 -18.47 7.87 -30.59
CA PRO A 528 -19.14 6.67 -30.13
C PRO A 528 -20.63 6.61 -30.51
N PHE A 529 -21.37 7.72 -30.41
CA PHE A 529 -22.79 7.72 -30.76
C PHE A 529 -23.01 7.41 -32.25
N LYS A 530 -22.19 8.00 -33.13
CA LYS A 530 -22.30 7.78 -34.58
C LYS A 530 -22.07 6.33 -34.96
N ALA A 531 -21.08 5.67 -34.34
CA ALA A 531 -20.81 4.24 -34.57
C ALA A 531 -22.01 3.37 -34.17
N ILE A 532 -22.61 3.62 -33.00
CA ILE A 532 -23.80 2.89 -32.54
C ILE A 532 -24.98 3.07 -33.51
N VAL A 533 -25.28 4.31 -33.90
CA VAL A 533 -26.40 4.61 -34.81
C VAL A 533 -26.15 3.96 -36.19
N ARG A 534 -24.91 3.98 -36.70
CA ARG A 534 -24.53 3.29 -37.94
C ARG A 534 -24.80 1.78 -37.86
N GLY A 535 -24.44 1.17 -36.74
CA GLY A 535 -24.72 -0.23 -36.46
C GLY A 535 -26.20 -0.55 -36.45
N MET A 536 -27.03 0.27 -35.78
CA MET A 536 -28.48 0.09 -35.76
C MET A 536 -29.13 0.20 -37.14
N MET A 537 -28.50 0.96 -38.04
CA MET A 537 -28.93 1.15 -39.44
C MET A 537 -28.38 0.11 -40.41
N HIS A 538 -27.59 -0.87 -39.94
CA HIS A 538 -26.99 -1.86 -40.83
C HIS A 538 -28.08 -2.62 -41.62
N PRO A 539 -27.90 -2.88 -42.92
CA PRO A 539 -28.90 -3.59 -43.71
C PRO A 539 -29.30 -4.93 -43.09
N GLY A 540 -30.61 -5.17 -42.98
CA GLY A 540 -31.18 -6.43 -42.49
C GLY A 540 -31.24 -6.61 -40.97
N VAL A 541 -30.67 -5.71 -40.14
CA VAL A 541 -30.75 -5.84 -38.66
C VAL A 541 -32.08 -5.33 -38.10
N TRP A 542 -32.70 -4.36 -38.77
CA TRP A 542 -33.93 -3.73 -38.32
C TRP A 542 -35.16 -4.34 -39.02
N HIS A 543 -35.89 -5.18 -38.28
CA HIS A 543 -37.10 -5.85 -38.76
C HIS A 543 -38.35 -5.08 -38.33
N SER A 544 -39.15 -4.58 -39.27
CA SER A 544 -40.36 -3.77 -38.98
C SER A 544 -41.63 -4.60 -38.83
N GLU A 545 -41.62 -5.85 -39.31
CA GLU A 545 -42.76 -6.77 -39.23
C GLU A 545 -42.91 -7.32 -37.81
N ALA A 546 -44.14 -7.42 -37.30
CA ALA A 546 -44.39 -7.94 -35.96
C ALA A 546 -44.31 -9.48 -35.96
N VAL A 547 -43.34 -10.05 -35.24
CA VAL A 547 -43.31 -11.51 -34.99
C VAL A 547 -44.57 -11.89 -34.21
N SER A 548 -45.41 -12.76 -34.78
CA SER A 548 -46.68 -13.15 -34.17
C SER A 548 -46.46 -13.90 -32.85
N MET A 549 -46.84 -13.29 -31.71
CA MET A 549 -46.76 -13.93 -30.40
C MET A 549 -47.87 -14.98 -30.23
N LYS A 550 -47.54 -16.18 -29.71
CA LYS A 550 -48.53 -17.20 -29.34
C LYS A 550 -49.39 -16.69 -28.17
N MET A 551 -50.72 -16.83 -28.24
CA MET A 551 -51.68 -16.24 -27.29
C MET A 551 -51.45 -16.62 -25.82
N ASN A 552 -50.78 -17.76 -25.56
CA ASN A 552 -50.41 -18.20 -24.22
C ASN A 552 -49.26 -17.37 -23.59
N ASP A 553 -48.31 -16.88 -24.38
CA ASP A 553 -47.19 -16.07 -23.88
C ASP A 553 -47.69 -14.69 -23.43
N PHE A 554 -48.66 -14.11 -24.14
CA PHE A 554 -49.31 -12.84 -23.81
C PHE A 554 -50.10 -12.92 -22.49
N MET A 555 -50.92 -13.95 -22.30
CA MET A 555 -51.71 -14.11 -21.06
C MET A 555 -50.84 -14.37 -19.82
N SER A 556 -49.73 -15.10 -19.96
CA SER A 556 -48.82 -15.39 -18.85
C SER A 556 -48.09 -14.14 -18.31
N SER A 557 -47.84 -13.16 -19.19
CA SER A 557 -47.23 -11.87 -18.84
C SER A 557 -48.23 -10.91 -18.18
N MET A 558 -49.53 -11.07 -18.44
CA MET A 558 -50.58 -10.18 -17.93
C MET A 558 -51.05 -10.56 -16.51
N LEU A 559 -51.02 -11.85 -16.16
CA LEU A 559 -51.52 -12.39 -14.89
C LEU A 559 -50.55 -12.25 -13.70
N LYS A 560 -49.32 -11.76 -13.89
CA LYS A 560 -48.26 -11.70 -12.86
C LYS A 560 -47.94 -10.29 -12.34
N MET A 561 -48.80 -9.29 -12.52
CA MET A 561 -48.56 -7.92 -12.02
C MET A 561 -49.64 -7.46 -11.03
N PRO A 562 -49.27 -6.86 -9.88
CA PRO A 562 -50.18 -6.08 -9.05
C PRO A 562 -50.50 -4.72 -9.69
N ASP A 563 -51.77 -4.32 -9.55
CA ASP A 563 -52.37 -2.99 -9.71
C ASP A 563 -51.88 -2.09 -10.87
N VAL A 564 -52.67 -2.09 -11.96
CA VAL A 564 -52.47 -1.35 -13.22
C VAL A 564 -52.76 0.16 -13.09
N SER A 565 -52.84 0.69 -11.86
CA SER A 565 -53.21 2.09 -11.58
C SER A 565 -52.04 3.02 -11.23
N GLN A 566 -50.80 2.53 -11.08
CA GLN A 566 -49.64 3.35 -10.68
C GLN A 566 -48.45 3.42 -11.67
N MET A 567 -48.51 2.80 -12.85
CA MET A 567 -47.40 2.81 -13.81
C MET A 567 -47.71 3.65 -15.07
N ASN A 568 -47.59 4.98 -14.96
CA ASN A 568 -47.44 5.88 -16.12
C ASN A 568 -46.00 5.80 -16.70
N TYR A 569 -45.49 4.61 -16.98
CA TYR A 569 -44.14 4.43 -17.54
C TYR A 569 -44.16 4.33 -19.07
N LEU A 570 -44.38 5.46 -19.74
CA LEU A 570 -44.04 5.68 -21.16
C LEU A 570 -42.77 6.54 -21.22
N GLY A 571 -41.60 5.91 -21.04
CA GLY A 571 -40.29 6.59 -21.08
C GLY A 571 -39.74 6.74 -22.52
N ASP A 572 -39.13 7.88 -22.82
CA ASP A 572 -38.54 8.20 -24.14
C ASP A 572 -37.10 7.61 -24.28
N ASN A 573 -36.61 7.44 -25.51
CA ASN A 573 -35.22 7.06 -25.79
C ASN A 573 -34.32 8.29 -25.74
N VAL A 574 -33.22 8.25 -24.98
CA VAL A 574 -32.37 9.43 -24.72
C VAL A 574 -30.89 9.10 -24.90
N ALA A 575 -30.16 10.02 -25.52
CA ALA A 575 -28.71 9.99 -25.66
C ALA A 575 -28.10 11.29 -25.11
N VAL A 576 -27.17 11.19 -24.16
CA VAL A 576 -26.34 12.30 -23.71
C VAL A 576 -24.97 12.14 -24.35
N ILE A 577 -24.54 13.10 -25.16
CA ILE A 577 -23.34 12.93 -26.00
C ILE A 577 -22.39 14.13 -25.89
N SER A 578 -21.10 13.83 -26.03
CA SER A 578 -20.06 14.79 -26.41
C SER A 578 -19.33 14.25 -27.64
N ARG A 579 -18.31 14.96 -28.15
CA ARG A 579 -17.46 14.47 -29.24
C ARG A 579 -16.88 13.07 -28.99
N GLU A 580 -16.47 12.78 -27.76
CA GLU A 580 -15.78 11.53 -27.37
C GLU A 580 -16.62 10.64 -26.44
N TYR A 581 -17.78 11.10 -25.96
CA TYR A 581 -18.59 10.40 -24.96
C TYR A 581 -20.02 10.15 -25.43
N THR A 582 -20.61 9.05 -24.98
CA THR A 582 -22.03 8.74 -25.16
C THR A 582 -22.57 7.94 -23.98
N ASN A 583 -23.59 8.49 -23.34
CA ASN A 583 -24.51 7.74 -22.48
C ASN A 583 -25.84 7.57 -23.22
N LEU A 584 -26.21 6.33 -23.51
CA LEU A 584 -27.38 6.00 -24.32
C LEU A 584 -28.32 5.10 -23.54
N SER A 585 -29.55 5.55 -23.37
CA SER A 585 -30.63 4.82 -22.72
C SER A 585 -31.74 4.56 -23.74
N LEU A 586 -31.93 3.29 -24.09
CA LEU A 586 -32.92 2.83 -25.06
C LEU A 586 -33.96 1.92 -24.40
N ARG A 587 -35.22 2.26 -24.64
CA ARG A 587 -36.42 1.53 -24.29
C ARG A 587 -37.16 1.18 -25.59
N PHE A 588 -36.88 -0.01 -26.11
CA PHE A 588 -37.61 -0.56 -27.26
C PHE A 588 -38.62 -1.59 -26.78
N GLY A 589 -39.88 -1.17 -26.62
CA GLY A 589 -40.93 -2.02 -26.07
C GLY A 589 -40.60 -2.44 -24.63
N TYR A 590 -40.40 -3.74 -24.41
CA TYR A 590 -40.08 -4.33 -23.10
C TYR A 590 -38.57 -4.53 -22.87
N HIS A 591 -37.71 -4.10 -23.81
CA HIS A 591 -36.25 -4.19 -23.68
C HIS A 591 -35.65 -2.86 -23.26
N PHE A 592 -34.77 -2.92 -22.26
CA PHE A 592 -34.02 -1.79 -21.75
C PHE A 592 -32.54 -2.03 -22.03
N ASN A 593 -31.94 -1.13 -22.81
CA ASN A 593 -30.52 -1.09 -23.09
C ASN A 593 -29.94 0.20 -22.51
N MET A 594 -28.80 0.07 -21.84
CA MET A 594 -28.02 1.19 -21.37
C MET A 594 -26.57 1.00 -21.83
N MET A 595 -26.02 2.03 -22.48
CA MET A 595 -24.64 2.08 -22.89
C MET A 595 -23.98 3.32 -22.33
N ASP A 596 -22.77 3.16 -21.80
CA ASP A 596 -21.89 4.26 -21.41
C ASP A 596 -20.54 4.03 -22.07
N CYS A 597 -20.14 4.96 -22.92
CA CYS A 597 -19.01 4.79 -23.83
C CYS A 597 -18.15 6.05 -23.88
N TYR A 598 -16.84 5.87 -23.77
CA TYR A 598 -15.86 6.90 -24.10
C TYR A 598 -14.95 6.39 -25.21
N CYS A 599 -14.72 7.19 -26.25
CA CYS A 599 -13.93 6.85 -27.42
C CYS A 599 -13.11 8.06 -27.89
N SER A 600 -11.80 7.98 -27.69
CA SER A 600 -10.78 8.95 -28.07
C SER A 600 -9.58 8.27 -28.72
N GLU A 601 -8.61 9.07 -29.17
CA GLU A 601 -7.32 8.57 -29.69
C GLU A 601 -6.46 7.90 -28.61
N ASN A 602 -6.71 8.23 -27.34
CA ASN A 602 -6.00 7.61 -26.22
C ASN A 602 -6.69 6.31 -25.83
N VAL A 603 -6.08 5.20 -26.23
CA VAL A 603 -6.52 3.82 -25.96
C VAL A 603 -6.98 3.61 -24.50
N ARG A 604 -6.36 4.25 -23.53
CA ARG A 604 -6.68 4.07 -22.10
C ARG A 604 -7.99 4.68 -21.65
N ASP A 605 -8.42 5.74 -22.31
CA ASP A 605 -9.66 6.42 -21.94
C ASP A 605 -10.87 5.66 -22.52
N ASN A 606 -10.60 4.82 -23.54
CA ASN A 606 -11.61 4.06 -24.25
C ASN A 606 -12.21 2.96 -23.39
N HIS A 607 -13.52 3.03 -23.18
CA HIS A 607 -14.27 2.02 -22.45
C HIS A 607 -15.72 1.93 -22.93
N VAL A 608 -16.27 0.72 -22.89
CA VAL A 608 -17.70 0.45 -23.10
C VAL A 608 -18.23 -0.24 -21.86
N TYR A 609 -19.33 0.30 -21.35
CA TYR A 609 -20.26 -0.37 -20.47
C TYR A 609 -21.56 -0.62 -21.23
N PHE A 610 -21.96 -1.89 -21.35
CA PHE A 610 -23.20 -2.31 -21.99
C PHE A 610 -24.06 -3.05 -20.97
N ARG A 611 -25.32 -2.66 -20.83
CA ARG A 611 -26.31 -3.31 -19.97
C ARG A 611 -27.58 -3.58 -20.75
N PHE A 612 -28.08 -4.81 -20.67
CA PHE A 612 -29.34 -5.24 -21.26
C PHE A 612 -30.22 -5.87 -20.18
N VAL A 613 -31.52 -5.53 -20.13
CA VAL A 613 -32.52 -6.23 -19.29
C VAL A 613 -33.93 -6.12 -19.88
N GLY A 614 -34.83 -7.03 -19.52
CA GLY A 614 -36.24 -6.98 -19.91
C GLY A 614 -36.60 -7.93 -21.07
N GLY A 615 -37.87 -7.94 -21.47
CA GLY A 615 -38.45 -8.85 -22.46
C GLY A 615 -39.97 -8.97 -22.36
N ALA A 616 -40.63 -9.33 -23.46
CA ALA A 616 -42.09 -9.48 -23.52
C ALA A 616 -42.58 -10.92 -23.22
N THR A 617 -41.67 -11.88 -23.13
CA THR A 617 -41.96 -13.33 -23.05
C THR A 617 -41.75 -13.89 -21.64
N ASP A 618 -41.90 -15.19 -21.42
CA ASP A 618 -41.67 -15.81 -20.12
C ASP A 618 -40.17 -15.81 -19.73
N LEU A 619 -39.89 -16.06 -18.44
CA LEU A 619 -38.53 -15.98 -17.88
C LEU A 619 -37.54 -16.92 -18.59
N THR A 620 -37.99 -18.07 -19.10
CA THR A 620 -37.14 -19.05 -19.80
C THR A 620 -36.60 -18.46 -21.10
N LYS A 621 -37.48 -17.87 -21.92
CA LYS A 621 -37.10 -17.21 -23.18
C LYS A 621 -36.22 -15.99 -22.96
N ARG A 622 -36.47 -15.22 -21.89
CA ARG A 622 -35.61 -14.09 -21.50
C ARG A 622 -34.22 -14.54 -21.07
N SER A 623 -34.11 -15.63 -20.31
CA SER A 623 -32.82 -16.22 -19.93
C SER A 623 -32.05 -16.74 -21.14
N ARG A 624 -32.73 -17.39 -22.10
CA ARG A 624 -32.10 -17.81 -23.37
C ARG A 624 -31.59 -16.64 -24.21
N ARG A 625 -32.32 -15.52 -24.27
CA ARG A 625 -31.81 -14.30 -24.90
C ARG A 625 -30.59 -13.77 -24.16
N ALA A 626 -30.59 -13.83 -22.83
CA ALA A 626 -29.43 -13.42 -22.06
C ALA A 626 -28.19 -14.28 -22.35
N GLU A 627 -28.37 -15.58 -22.55
CA GLU A 627 -27.31 -16.48 -23.01
C GLU A 627 -26.85 -16.17 -24.44
N LEU A 628 -27.78 -15.94 -25.38
CA LEU A 628 -27.49 -15.54 -26.77
C LEU A 628 -26.61 -14.29 -26.81
N LEU A 629 -27.07 -13.22 -26.16
CA LEU A 629 -26.37 -11.95 -26.07
C LEU A 629 -25.02 -12.12 -25.39
N GLY A 630 -24.96 -12.90 -24.30
CA GLY A 630 -23.73 -13.21 -23.60
C GLY A 630 -22.71 -13.97 -24.44
N ALA A 631 -23.15 -14.89 -25.31
CA ALA A 631 -22.27 -15.61 -26.24
C ALA A 631 -21.68 -14.66 -27.29
N ILE A 632 -22.51 -13.82 -27.92
CA ILE A 632 -22.05 -12.84 -28.92
C ILE A 632 -21.06 -11.83 -28.30
N LEU A 633 -21.38 -11.29 -27.13
CA LEU A 633 -20.54 -10.30 -26.46
C LEU A 633 -19.17 -10.87 -26.04
N LYS A 634 -19.07 -12.18 -25.75
CA LYS A 634 -17.79 -12.85 -25.48
C LYS A 634 -16.92 -12.98 -26.71
N GLU A 635 -17.49 -13.24 -27.89
CA GLU A 635 -16.74 -13.29 -29.16
C GLU A 635 -16.13 -11.93 -29.50
N TYR A 636 -16.81 -10.84 -29.13
CA TYR A 636 -16.26 -9.48 -29.21
C TYR A 636 -15.31 -9.11 -28.06
N ASN A 637 -14.77 -10.10 -27.33
CA ASN A 637 -13.83 -9.94 -26.23
C ASN A 637 -14.35 -9.06 -25.07
N MET A 638 -15.66 -8.90 -24.91
CA MET A 638 -16.22 -8.18 -23.76
C MET A 638 -16.31 -9.09 -22.55
N ARG A 639 -15.95 -8.56 -21.37
CA ARG A 639 -16.17 -9.24 -20.09
C ARG A 639 -17.65 -9.20 -19.75
N THR A 640 -18.34 -10.33 -19.89
CA THR A 640 -19.79 -10.47 -19.67
C THR A 640 -20.13 -11.09 -18.31
N ASN A 641 -21.12 -10.55 -17.62
CA ASN A 641 -21.77 -11.14 -16.45
C ASN A 641 -23.27 -11.24 -16.70
N ILE A 642 -23.85 -12.41 -16.43
CA ILE A 642 -25.27 -12.71 -16.67
C ILE A 642 -25.91 -13.14 -15.35
N LYS A 643 -27.02 -12.49 -14.98
CA LYS A 643 -27.80 -12.84 -13.79
C LYS A 643 -29.29 -12.81 -14.12
N GLY A 644 -29.90 -13.97 -14.35
CA GLY A 644 -31.28 -14.05 -14.83
C GLY A 644 -31.41 -13.54 -16.26
N ASP A 645 -32.18 -12.48 -16.48
CA ASP A 645 -32.34 -11.80 -17.77
C ASP A 645 -31.47 -10.52 -17.89
N LEU A 646 -30.72 -10.18 -16.84
CA LEU A 646 -29.79 -9.06 -16.82
C LEU A 646 -28.43 -9.47 -17.37
N ILE A 647 -27.93 -8.66 -18.31
CA ILE A 647 -26.58 -8.78 -18.86
C ILE A 647 -25.84 -7.49 -18.62
N ILE A 648 -24.60 -7.63 -18.17
CA ILE A 648 -23.64 -6.54 -18.06
C ILE A 648 -22.38 -6.97 -18.80
N ALA A 649 -21.96 -6.20 -19.79
CA ALA A 649 -20.74 -6.43 -20.55
C ALA A 649 -19.84 -5.20 -20.52
N ARG A 650 -18.53 -5.42 -20.40
CA ARG A 650 -17.55 -4.34 -20.31
C ARG A 650 -16.30 -4.64 -21.13
N THR A 651 -15.79 -3.63 -21.81
CA THR A 651 -14.45 -3.64 -22.39
C THR A 651 -13.77 -2.30 -22.18
N ASP A 652 -12.45 -2.29 -22.17
CA ASP A 652 -11.61 -1.09 -22.01
C ASP A 652 -10.28 -1.30 -22.75
N ASN A 653 -9.48 -0.23 -22.88
CA ASN A 653 -8.12 -0.31 -23.41
C ASN A 653 -8.01 -0.83 -24.86
N ILE A 654 -9.00 -0.53 -25.71
CA ILE A 654 -8.98 -0.85 -27.14
C ILE A 654 -8.75 0.39 -27.98
N THR A 655 -8.16 0.23 -29.17
CA THR A 655 -7.89 1.35 -30.07
C THR A 655 -9.19 2.02 -30.51
N ARG A 656 -9.10 3.28 -30.94
CA ARG A 656 -10.26 4.02 -31.46
C ARG A 656 -10.96 3.25 -32.59
N THR A 657 -10.19 2.67 -33.51
CA THR A 657 -10.74 1.89 -34.64
C THR A 657 -11.48 0.64 -34.16
N GLU A 658 -10.87 -0.14 -33.26
CA GLU A 658 -11.53 -1.31 -32.66
C GLU A 658 -12.78 -0.92 -31.86
N MET A 659 -12.75 0.23 -31.18
CA MET A 659 -13.87 0.78 -30.43
C MET A 659 -15.04 1.17 -31.35
N GLU A 660 -14.76 1.88 -32.44
CA GLU A 660 -15.78 2.23 -33.44
C GLU A 660 -16.40 0.98 -34.07
N GLU A 661 -15.60 -0.04 -34.40
CA GLU A 661 -16.09 -1.32 -34.90
C GLU A 661 -16.94 -2.08 -33.88
N LEU A 662 -16.51 -2.12 -32.62
CA LEU A 662 -17.27 -2.75 -31.55
C LEU A 662 -18.61 -2.04 -31.33
N LEU A 663 -18.62 -0.71 -31.28
CA LEU A 663 -19.83 0.08 -31.09
C LEU A 663 -20.81 -0.08 -32.26
N ASP A 664 -20.31 -0.21 -33.49
CA ASP A 664 -21.11 -0.58 -34.66
C ASP A 664 -21.76 -1.96 -34.48
N HIS A 665 -21.00 -2.99 -34.06
CA HIS A 665 -21.56 -4.31 -33.77
C HIS A 665 -22.58 -4.29 -32.61
N LEU A 666 -22.34 -3.51 -31.56
CA LEU A 666 -23.30 -3.35 -30.46
C LEU A 666 -24.59 -2.66 -30.93
N GLY A 667 -24.49 -1.68 -31.82
CA GLY A 667 -25.65 -1.08 -32.48
C GLY A 667 -26.47 -2.11 -33.27
N ARG A 668 -25.80 -2.99 -34.04
CA ARG A 668 -26.46 -4.10 -34.74
C ARG A 668 -27.14 -5.06 -33.78
N LEU A 669 -26.46 -5.39 -32.68
CA LEU A 669 -26.95 -6.31 -31.65
C LEU A 669 -28.23 -5.79 -30.99
N ILE A 670 -28.27 -4.49 -30.65
CA ILE A 670 -29.46 -3.82 -30.09
C ILE A 670 -30.65 -3.93 -31.06
N ALA A 671 -30.42 -3.65 -32.35
CA ALA A 671 -31.48 -3.69 -33.36
C ALA A 671 -31.97 -5.13 -33.62
N TYR A 672 -31.04 -6.07 -33.76
CA TYR A 672 -31.31 -7.48 -34.04
C TYR A 672 -32.09 -8.16 -32.90
N THR A 673 -31.75 -7.87 -31.65
CA THR A 673 -32.34 -8.56 -30.48
C THR A 673 -33.74 -8.12 -30.10
N ARG A 674 -34.27 -7.05 -30.72
CA ARG A 674 -35.57 -6.45 -30.41
C ARG A 674 -36.77 -7.39 -30.59
N GLN A 675 -36.67 -8.40 -31.45
CA GLN A 675 -37.77 -9.33 -31.74
C GLN A 675 -37.40 -10.81 -31.55
N LEU A 676 -36.16 -11.09 -31.16
CA LEU A 676 -35.64 -12.46 -31.09
C LEU A 676 -36.30 -13.30 -30.01
N ASP A 677 -36.69 -12.74 -28.86
CA ASP A 677 -37.16 -13.60 -27.78
C ASP A 677 -38.55 -14.21 -27.96
N ALA A 678 -39.30 -13.80 -28.99
CA ALA A 678 -40.47 -14.56 -29.44
C ALA A 678 -40.10 -15.90 -30.11
N LEU A 679 -38.87 -16.01 -30.65
CA LEU A 679 -38.38 -17.14 -31.45
C LEU A 679 -37.53 -18.14 -30.65
N LEU A 680 -37.12 -17.81 -29.41
CA LEU A 680 -36.20 -18.63 -28.60
C LEU A 680 -36.88 -19.82 -27.87
N ASP A 681 -37.56 -20.68 -28.63
CA ASP A 681 -38.34 -21.82 -28.11
C ASP A 681 -37.47 -23.00 -27.61
N SER A 682 -36.19 -23.11 -28.01
CA SER A 682 -35.28 -24.20 -27.57
C SER A 682 -33.82 -23.74 -27.46
N ASP A 683 -32.99 -24.49 -26.72
CA ASP A 683 -31.58 -24.13 -26.51
C ASP A 683 -30.74 -24.25 -27.80
N GLY A 684 -31.10 -25.17 -28.71
CA GLY A 684 -30.44 -25.33 -30.01
C GLY A 684 -30.60 -24.12 -30.94
N ILE A 685 -31.68 -23.35 -30.78
CA ILE A 685 -31.93 -22.14 -31.58
C ILE A 685 -31.07 -20.96 -31.13
N VAL A 686 -30.61 -20.96 -29.87
CA VAL A 686 -29.70 -19.95 -29.33
C VAL A 686 -28.39 -19.98 -30.11
N THR A 687 -27.77 -21.16 -30.26
CA THR A 687 -26.52 -21.32 -31.02
C THR A 687 -26.69 -20.94 -32.48
N HIS A 688 -27.84 -21.25 -33.10
CA HIS A 688 -28.14 -20.86 -34.47
C HIS A 688 -28.11 -19.33 -34.65
N TYR A 689 -28.82 -18.58 -33.80
CA TYR A 689 -28.87 -17.13 -33.91
C TYR A 689 -27.57 -16.43 -33.48
N VAL A 690 -26.76 -17.05 -32.61
CA VAL A 690 -25.39 -16.59 -32.33
C VAL A 690 -24.53 -16.68 -33.60
N ASN A 691 -24.50 -17.84 -34.27
CA ASN A 691 -23.71 -18.04 -35.48
C ASN A 691 -24.18 -17.11 -36.61
N ASN A 692 -25.49 -17.00 -36.83
CA ASN A 692 -26.05 -16.09 -37.84
C ASN A 692 -25.57 -14.65 -37.62
N PHE A 693 -25.61 -14.16 -36.37
CA PHE A 693 -25.14 -12.81 -36.07
C PHE A 693 -23.65 -12.63 -36.37
N LEU A 694 -22.80 -13.59 -35.97
CA LEU A 694 -21.35 -13.54 -36.17
C LEU A 694 -20.96 -13.65 -37.65
N GLU A 695 -21.73 -14.39 -38.44
CA GLU A 695 -21.56 -14.51 -39.90
C GLU A 695 -22.15 -13.32 -40.67
N GLY A 696 -22.82 -12.38 -39.98
CA GLY A 696 -23.46 -11.21 -40.59
C GLY A 696 -24.78 -11.52 -41.30
N ASN A 697 -25.39 -12.68 -41.03
CA ASN A 697 -26.73 -13.03 -41.46
C ASN A 697 -27.74 -12.58 -40.38
N TYR A 698 -28.51 -11.53 -40.68
CA TYR A 698 -29.49 -10.98 -39.74
C TYR A 698 -30.93 -11.43 -40.03
N SER A 699 -31.12 -12.44 -40.87
CA SER A 699 -32.44 -13.04 -41.14
C SER A 699 -33.05 -13.61 -39.87
N LEU A 700 -34.34 -13.37 -39.68
CA LEU A 700 -35.15 -14.02 -38.63
C LEU A 700 -35.91 -15.25 -39.15
N GLU A 701 -35.89 -15.49 -40.47
CA GLU A 701 -36.43 -16.68 -41.15
C GLU A 701 -35.50 -17.88 -41.13
#